data_AF-A0A2V6YHI8-F1
#
_entry.id   AF-A0A2V6YHI8-F1
#
_cell.length_a   1.000
_cell.length_b   1.000
_cell.length_c   1.000
_cell.angle_alpha   90.00
_cell.angle_beta   90.00
_cell.angle_gamma   90.00
#
_symmetry.space_group_name_H-M   'P 1'
#
loop_
_entity.id
_entity.type
_entity.pdbx_description
1 polymer ?
#
loop_
_entity_poly.entity_id
_entity_poly.type
_entity_poly.pdbx_seq_one_letter_code
_entity_poly.pdbx_strand_id
1 'polypeptide(L)'
;MDQPKSSEYVRLLRRVATNRWRLVLAGFLAVALPTIVWAVFLTPDTYEATATLFLLPEKSDPGFLREFATLEVNTLYQVILRSRSLAQGVVETLPKESRDELSRRIGFQDHALIVMNQIRRWQGQEVVVYSPTELATRELRESRMNFNIAKDGTVTLTATAFSPRVAADLANTYVEVLLSRSSSFARQQARGTRELLESLFTQARTGQVDAQDALRKFQSQTGAAVKLPDEARVDLQRLTQLETSLSDVQVSREIAENRLNYLKGDRKSGPPTGDASVQPVRERVAQLEARLDGLKEKYTEQHPLVQVARADLQEAQERLKSTVQGQQTPRPGGVVALKPLEAAQLSKQMADLEVEIISLQSRENGLQARIARLKKSMATMGAREQEYAGLARMAETQAKLTGLLADKVTAARISEQAQVRGIHVIDLAEQPRQPSSKRPLKFLLFGLLGGLGLGVATAVLREYASRVIETEQEVVAASGLPVLGSIPIARPLTGAPAGTKTTPMIFVSTHDPHSLQADSCRAIRTAIDCHSLGLEHPIKTLLVTSPTAHDGKSTVLLNLALAFVESGRRVLVIDADLRRSSLHRAVGVPNERGLVDMLQKGVAWPEGFRGVATGFDFLPSGIKAANPGALLSSRHMAELLDQARERADLVLIDSPPVLAVSDCLPLCTKVDGVLLVTRFGTTQRRSLIRAKAMLEKVGAHIVGVVVNGLSPRETRRYYAEYNHYVGSGKSRRTRRRKSMKSFFSGLLIVLSVLGSGITARAAEDEYRIGADDVLHIIVWDNKELEQTVVVRPDGKISYPLAGEIQAQDLTVPQLTEELTKRLSTAVKNPNVSVMVQEIKSYRVHFVGKVVKPGVYPIKAGTPLLQALTLAGGTSENADLTAAYIIRGNKTLPVDLRKLVQQADLSKNVRLERDDTIVVPEIALGSSLQEMQDRRIYVLGKVTKPGVYNLKEDVPILHALFLAGGVVEGGDLASAFIIRGKEKIPVDLWKLIQKGDVSQNVMVKHEDTIVIPAGGELQNAVYIMGEVLKPGVYSQPEALSLLKLVSLAGGFTKYAAPGRATLVRRDGDKKVLLKVDLKDIMNDPKKYEDLALRPGDVLIVPERLF
;
A
#
# COMPACT_ATOMS: atom_id res chain seq x y z
N MET A 1 47.92 15.01 -15.48
CA MET A 1 47.18 13.79 -15.84
C MET A 1 46.44 13.34 -14.59
N ASP A 2 45.23 13.85 -14.41
CA ASP A 2 44.43 13.65 -13.20
C ASP A 2 43.69 12.30 -13.27
N GLN A 3 43.98 11.38 -12.36
CA GLN A 3 43.17 10.17 -12.19
C GLN A 3 41.82 10.50 -11.54
N PRO A 4 40.74 9.79 -11.90
CA PRO A 4 39.41 10.11 -11.40
C PRO A 4 39.30 9.86 -9.89
N LYS A 5 38.89 10.91 -9.16
CA LYS A 5 38.64 10.93 -7.70
C LYS A 5 37.68 9.82 -7.24
N SER A 6 36.88 9.23 -8.13
CA SER A 6 35.97 8.13 -7.82
C SER A 6 36.67 6.87 -7.30
N SER A 7 37.93 6.61 -7.71
CA SER A 7 38.68 5.42 -7.27
C SER A 7 39.19 5.51 -5.81
N GLU A 8 39.32 6.73 -5.26
CA GLU A 8 39.74 6.93 -3.87
C GLU A 8 38.60 6.64 -2.89
N TYR A 9 37.36 7.05 -3.21
CA TYR A 9 36.19 6.83 -2.36
C TYR A 9 35.85 5.34 -2.23
N VAL A 10 35.89 4.59 -3.33
CA VAL A 10 35.65 3.13 -3.29
C VAL A 10 36.74 2.42 -2.47
N ARG A 11 38.01 2.85 -2.60
CA ARG A 11 39.10 2.33 -1.78
C ARG A 11 38.95 2.69 -0.30
N LEU A 12 38.48 3.89 0.02
CA LEU A 12 38.21 4.34 1.39
C LEU A 12 37.08 3.53 2.04
N LEU A 13 35.96 3.36 1.34
CA LEU A 13 34.81 2.57 1.83
C LEU A 13 35.19 1.11 2.05
N ARG A 14 35.96 0.51 1.13
CA ARG A 14 36.46 -0.85 1.28
C ARG A 14 37.38 -0.99 2.50
N ARG A 15 38.23 0.01 2.78
CA ARG A 15 39.12 0.03 3.95
C ARG A 15 38.36 0.16 5.27
N VAL A 16 37.36 1.03 5.31
CA VAL A 16 36.46 1.17 6.46
C VAL A 16 35.77 -0.16 6.76
N ALA A 17 35.27 -0.85 5.72
CA ALA A 17 34.62 -2.14 5.86
C ALA A 17 35.57 -3.26 6.32
N THR A 18 36.83 -3.29 5.89
CA THR A 18 37.76 -4.39 6.26
C THR A 18 38.51 -4.15 7.56
N ASN A 19 38.95 -2.92 7.83
CA ASN A 19 39.89 -2.63 8.93
C ASN A 19 39.22 -1.94 10.13
N ARG A 20 38.07 -1.29 9.94
CA ARG A 20 37.43 -0.43 10.95
C ARG A 20 35.96 -0.76 11.24
N TRP A 21 35.47 -1.92 10.77
CA TRP A 21 34.08 -2.36 11.00
C TRP A 21 33.64 -2.36 12.47
N ARG A 22 34.57 -2.57 13.41
CA ARG A 22 34.30 -2.49 14.85
C ARG A 22 33.84 -1.11 15.31
N LEU A 23 34.31 -0.05 14.68
CA LEU A 23 33.89 1.33 14.99
C LEU A 23 32.51 1.63 14.41
N VAL A 24 32.23 1.11 13.21
CA VAL A 24 30.89 1.19 12.61
C VAL A 24 29.88 0.47 13.51
N LEU A 25 30.23 -0.74 13.99
CA LEU A 25 29.39 -1.50 14.89
C LEU A 25 29.21 -0.82 16.25
N ALA A 26 30.27 -0.24 16.82
CA ALA A 26 30.19 0.48 18.09
C ALA A 26 29.29 1.73 18.00
N GLY A 27 29.42 2.54 16.93
CA GLY A 27 28.56 3.69 16.70
C GLY A 27 27.10 3.30 16.44
N PHE A 28 26.89 2.20 15.70
CA PHE A 28 25.56 1.64 15.49
C PHE A 28 24.91 1.19 16.79
N LEU A 29 25.61 0.41 17.62
CA LEU A 29 25.08 -0.07 18.90
C LEU A 29 24.83 1.07 19.90
N ALA A 30 25.67 2.09 19.92
CA ALA A 30 25.51 3.23 20.82
C ALA A 30 24.20 4.02 20.61
N VAL A 31 23.65 4.00 19.39
CA VAL A 31 22.41 4.72 19.04
C VAL A 31 21.21 3.77 18.91
N ALA A 32 21.42 2.58 18.34
CA ALA A 32 20.34 1.62 18.08
C ALA A 32 19.78 1.00 19.38
N LEU A 33 20.63 0.64 20.35
CA LEU A 33 20.16 0.05 21.61
C LEU A 33 19.26 1.00 22.42
N PRO A 34 19.66 2.26 22.69
CA PRO A 34 18.79 3.21 23.41
C PRO A 34 17.48 3.51 22.68
N THR A 35 17.51 3.61 21.34
CA THR A 35 16.30 3.85 20.55
C THR A 35 15.35 2.66 20.54
N ILE A 36 15.87 1.42 20.51
CA ILE A 36 15.07 0.20 20.68
C ILE A 36 14.47 0.15 22.09
N VAL A 37 15.26 0.43 23.13
CA VAL A 37 14.76 0.44 24.52
C VAL A 37 13.65 1.48 24.68
N TRP A 38 13.83 2.68 24.14
CA TRP A 38 12.81 3.74 24.17
C TRP A 38 11.54 3.35 23.41
N ALA A 39 11.68 2.81 22.19
CA ALA A 39 10.54 2.43 21.35
C ALA A 39 9.78 1.18 21.85
N VAL A 40 10.42 0.33 22.68
CA VAL A 40 9.81 -0.91 23.18
C VAL A 40 9.27 -0.75 24.60
N PHE A 41 9.96 -0.02 25.47
CA PHE A 41 9.64 0.02 26.90
C PHE A 41 9.07 1.36 27.39
N LEU A 42 9.30 2.47 26.68
CA LEU A 42 8.92 3.82 27.14
C LEU A 42 7.69 4.39 26.41
N THR A 43 7.24 3.75 25.32
CA THR A 43 5.98 4.14 24.66
C THR A 43 4.79 3.50 25.36
N PRO A 44 3.82 4.29 25.87
CA PRO A 44 2.64 3.74 26.52
C PRO A 44 1.79 2.94 25.53
N ASP A 45 1.22 1.84 26.01
CA ASP A 45 0.29 1.03 25.24
C ASP A 45 -0.98 1.84 24.91
N THR A 46 -1.47 1.69 23.68
CA THR A 46 -2.69 2.33 23.20
C THR A 46 -3.66 1.25 22.74
N TYR A 47 -4.95 1.46 22.98
CA TYR A 47 -6.01 0.52 22.72
C TYR A 47 -6.99 1.13 21.72
N GLU A 48 -7.42 0.34 20.73
CA GLU A 48 -8.38 0.74 19.71
C GLU A 48 -9.69 -0.01 19.94
N ALA A 49 -10.80 0.71 20.00
CA ALA A 49 -12.15 0.14 20.06
C ALA A 49 -12.97 0.68 18.88
N THR A 50 -13.72 -0.20 18.22
CA THR A 50 -14.42 0.13 16.96
C THR A 50 -15.92 -0.09 17.10
N ALA A 51 -16.71 0.92 16.80
CA ALA A 51 -18.16 0.80 16.61
C ALA A 51 -18.49 0.90 15.11
N THR A 52 -19.48 0.15 14.66
CA THR A 52 -19.88 0.11 13.24
C THR A 52 -21.33 0.54 13.09
N LEU A 53 -21.53 1.54 12.23
CA LEU A 53 -22.84 2.08 11.88
C LEU A 53 -23.12 1.84 10.39
N PHE A 54 -24.39 1.71 10.03
CA PHE A 54 -24.86 1.64 8.66
C PHE A 54 -25.75 2.83 8.36
N LEU A 55 -25.41 3.59 7.32
CA LEU A 55 -26.20 4.70 6.82
C LEU A 55 -27.10 4.20 5.69
N LEU A 56 -28.41 4.17 5.93
CA LEU A 56 -29.36 3.71 4.92
C LEU A 56 -29.45 4.71 3.75
N PRO A 57 -29.31 4.26 2.49
CA PRO A 57 -29.61 5.10 1.35
C PRO A 57 -31.12 5.32 1.18
N GLU A 58 -31.49 6.57 0.85
CA GLU A 58 -32.81 7.24 0.82
C GLU A 58 -33.93 6.60 -0.03
N LYS A 59 -33.79 5.34 -0.48
CA LYS A 59 -34.73 4.72 -1.44
C LYS A 59 -36.02 4.15 -0.83
N SER A 60 -36.23 4.26 0.49
CA SER A 60 -37.35 3.61 1.18
C SER A 60 -38.51 4.53 1.58
N ASP A 61 -38.38 5.85 1.42
CA ASP A 61 -39.46 6.75 1.81
C ASP A 61 -40.60 6.72 0.77
N PRO A 62 -41.87 6.60 1.21
CA PRO A 62 -43.03 6.75 0.35
C PRO A 62 -42.95 8.01 -0.50
N GLY A 63 -43.40 7.94 -1.77
CA GLY A 63 -43.26 9.06 -2.71
C GLY A 63 -43.84 10.39 -2.23
N PHE A 64 -44.86 10.37 -1.37
CA PHE A 64 -45.46 11.58 -0.77
C PHE A 64 -44.58 12.23 0.32
N LEU A 65 -43.65 11.50 0.92
CA LEU A 65 -42.67 12.02 1.91
C LEU A 65 -41.37 12.46 1.27
N ARG A 66 -41.13 12.12 0.00
CA ARG A 66 -39.88 12.44 -0.70
C ARG A 66 -39.67 13.94 -0.89
N GLU A 67 -40.75 14.69 -1.09
CA GLU A 67 -40.72 16.16 -1.06
C GLU A 67 -40.30 16.69 0.31
N PHE A 68 -40.34 15.88 1.37
CA PHE A 68 -40.04 16.20 2.78
C PHE A 68 -38.79 15.48 3.35
N ALA A 69 -38.17 14.59 2.58
CA ALA A 69 -37.00 13.83 3.02
C ALA A 69 -35.76 14.74 3.20
N THR A 70 -34.93 14.40 4.19
CA THR A 70 -33.69 15.13 4.47
C THR A 70 -32.58 14.72 3.48
N LEU A 71 -31.87 15.72 2.95
CA LEU A 71 -30.78 15.63 1.97
C LEU A 71 -29.77 14.49 2.21
N GLU A 72 -29.19 13.97 1.11
CA GLU A 72 -28.01 13.10 0.97
C GLU A 72 -27.25 12.85 2.31
N VAL A 73 -27.80 11.87 3.04
CA VAL A 73 -27.48 11.36 4.37
C VAL A 73 -25.97 11.29 4.68
N ASN A 74 -25.13 10.94 3.69
CA ASN A 74 -23.71 10.67 3.92
C ASN A 74 -22.83 11.91 4.17
N THR A 75 -23.17 13.06 3.60
CA THR A 75 -22.29 14.26 3.66
C THR A 75 -22.56 15.09 4.91
N LEU A 76 -23.83 15.20 5.30
CA LEU A 76 -24.26 15.84 6.54
C LEU A 76 -23.70 15.10 7.76
N TYR A 77 -23.70 13.75 7.76
CA TYR A 77 -23.11 12.98 8.85
C TYR A 77 -21.59 13.17 8.95
N GLN A 78 -20.86 13.35 7.85
CA GLN A 78 -19.43 13.68 7.90
C GLN A 78 -19.14 15.00 8.63
N VAL A 79 -19.95 16.02 8.38
CA VAL A 79 -19.82 17.32 9.04
C VAL A 79 -20.16 17.22 10.52
N ILE A 80 -21.25 16.51 10.85
CA ILE A 80 -21.67 16.29 12.25
C ILE A 80 -20.57 15.52 13.01
N LEU A 81 -20.05 14.43 12.43
CA LEU A 81 -18.97 13.58 12.95
C LEU A 81 -17.64 14.32 13.22
N ARG A 82 -17.44 15.54 12.70
CA ARG A 82 -16.22 16.33 12.95
C ARG A 82 -16.49 17.66 13.64
N SER A 83 -17.75 17.94 13.98
CA SER A 83 -18.14 19.19 14.60
C SER A 83 -17.56 19.34 16.01
N ARG A 84 -17.03 20.54 16.33
CA ARG A 84 -16.58 20.87 17.70
C ARG A 84 -17.67 20.62 18.72
N SER A 85 -18.89 20.98 18.36
CA SER A 85 -20.04 20.84 19.23
C SER A 85 -20.32 19.36 19.53
N LEU A 86 -20.11 18.42 18.59
CA LEU A 86 -20.34 16.98 18.85
C LEU A 86 -19.26 16.48 19.79
N ALA A 87 -17.99 16.81 19.53
CA ALA A 87 -16.88 16.46 20.40
C ALA A 87 -17.09 16.99 21.84
N GLN A 88 -17.57 18.22 21.99
CA GLN A 88 -17.90 18.79 23.29
C GLN A 88 -19.04 18.01 23.98
N GLY A 89 -20.12 17.71 23.25
CA GLY A 89 -21.23 16.91 23.79
C GLY A 89 -20.79 15.51 24.23
N VAL A 90 -19.86 14.88 23.49
CA VAL A 90 -19.26 13.61 23.89
C VAL A 90 -18.46 13.77 25.18
N VAL A 91 -17.60 14.79 25.29
CA VAL A 91 -16.83 15.06 26.52
C VAL A 91 -17.76 15.30 27.72
N GLU A 92 -18.86 16.03 27.54
CA GLU A 92 -19.85 16.33 28.59
C GLU A 92 -20.68 15.12 29.02
N THR A 93 -20.93 14.17 28.10
CA THR A 93 -21.68 12.93 28.36
C THR A 93 -20.77 11.79 28.88
N LEU A 94 -19.47 11.89 28.62
CA LEU A 94 -18.50 10.85 28.98
C LEU A 94 -18.45 10.64 30.51
N PRO A 95 -18.31 9.39 30.98
CA PRO A 95 -18.06 9.09 32.39
C PRO A 95 -16.86 9.87 32.95
N LYS A 96 -16.93 10.26 34.23
CA LYS A 96 -15.90 11.09 34.89
C LYS A 96 -14.49 10.50 34.78
N GLU A 97 -14.35 9.18 34.99
CA GLU A 97 -13.07 8.46 34.89
C GLU A 97 -12.46 8.56 33.48
N SER A 98 -13.29 8.38 32.45
CA SER A 98 -12.90 8.43 31.04
C SER A 98 -12.55 9.86 30.61
N ARG A 99 -13.25 10.88 31.15
CA ARG A 99 -12.97 12.31 30.93
C ARG A 99 -11.65 12.75 31.56
N ASP A 100 -11.33 12.24 32.73
CA ASP A 100 -10.07 12.53 33.42
C ASP A 100 -8.86 11.97 32.66
N GLU A 101 -8.98 10.80 32.03
CA GLU A 101 -7.91 10.26 31.18
C GLU A 101 -7.64 11.15 29.96
N LEU A 102 -8.70 11.62 29.28
CA LEU A 102 -8.60 12.51 28.12
C LEU A 102 -7.91 13.85 28.44
N SER A 103 -8.10 14.37 29.64
CA SER A 103 -7.50 15.65 30.05
C SER A 103 -6.08 15.50 30.60
N ARG A 104 -5.76 14.38 31.27
CA ARG A 104 -4.45 14.16 31.91
C ARG A 104 -3.41 13.53 30.99
N ARG A 105 -3.83 12.60 30.12
CA ARG A 105 -2.92 11.90 29.20
C ARG A 105 -3.17 12.39 27.78
N ILE A 106 -2.45 13.44 27.40
CA ILE A 106 -2.59 14.10 26.10
C ILE A 106 -1.68 13.39 25.08
N GLY A 107 -2.27 12.91 23.99
CA GLY A 107 -1.57 12.35 22.83
C GLY A 107 -1.21 13.42 21.79
N PHE A 108 -1.98 14.50 21.69
CA PHE A 108 -1.71 15.65 20.81
C PHE A 108 -0.77 16.68 21.47
N GLN A 109 0.45 16.84 20.94
CA GLN A 109 1.36 17.92 21.37
C GLN A 109 1.34 19.09 20.36
N ASP A 110 0.80 20.24 20.77
CA ASP A 110 0.87 21.47 19.98
C ASP A 110 2.26 22.10 20.15
N HIS A 111 3.21 21.63 19.35
CA HIS A 111 4.60 22.11 19.38
C HIS A 111 4.69 23.62 19.12
N ALA A 112 3.81 24.19 18.31
CA ALA A 112 3.77 25.62 18.04
C ALA A 112 3.34 26.40 19.27
N LEU A 113 2.32 25.94 20.00
CA LEU A 113 1.90 26.55 21.26
C LEU A 113 2.97 26.40 22.35
N ILE A 114 3.66 25.26 22.43
CA ILE A 114 4.75 25.05 23.40
C ILE A 114 5.87 26.07 23.15
N VAL A 115 6.26 26.26 21.89
CA VAL A 115 7.28 27.25 21.50
C VAL A 115 6.80 28.68 21.74
N MET A 116 5.58 29.03 21.33
CA MET A 116 5.01 30.36 21.58
C MET A 116 4.85 30.66 23.07
N ASN A 117 4.47 29.67 23.88
CA ASN A 117 4.37 29.82 25.32
C ASN A 117 5.76 29.96 25.97
N GLN A 118 6.81 29.31 25.45
CA GLN A 118 8.19 29.60 25.88
C GLN A 118 8.62 31.02 25.53
N ILE A 119 8.30 31.50 24.33
CA ILE A 119 8.60 32.88 23.90
C ILE A 119 7.84 33.88 24.77
N ARG A 120 6.56 33.66 25.04
CA ARG A 120 5.73 34.51 25.93
C ARG A 120 6.26 34.52 27.36
N ARG A 121 6.68 33.36 27.91
CA ARG A 121 7.34 33.29 29.23
C ARG A 121 8.61 34.12 29.26
N TRP A 122 9.39 34.11 28.18
CA TRP A 122 10.61 34.90 28.09
C TRP A 122 10.33 36.41 27.95
N GLN A 123 9.20 36.77 27.35
CA GLN A 123 8.72 38.14 27.20
C GLN A 123 7.87 38.65 28.39
N GLY A 124 7.71 37.86 29.46
CA GLY A 124 6.89 38.23 30.62
C GLY A 124 5.39 38.32 30.33
N GLN A 125 4.92 37.73 29.23
CA GLN A 125 3.51 37.71 28.85
C GLN A 125 2.77 36.50 29.42
N GLU A 126 1.47 36.64 29.63
CA GLU A 126 0.62 35.55 30.08
C GLU A 126 0.57 34.39 29.07
N VAL A 127 0.68 33.19 29.62
CA VAL A 127 0.73 31.92 28.88
C VAL A 127 -0.70 31.51 28.54
N VAL A 128 -0.94 31.09 27.30
CA VAL A 128 -2.26 30.55 26.93
C VAL A 128 -2.36 29.13 27.46
N VAL A 129 -3.22 28.92 28.46
CA VAL A 129 -3.55 27.62 29.02
C VAL A 129 -5.00 27.32 28.69
N TYR A 130 -5.23 26.19 28.02
CA TYR A 130 -6.58 25.71 27.72
C TYR A 130 -7.24 25.14 28.97
N SER A 131 -8.56 25.30 29.08
CA SER A 131 -9.32 24.60 30.10
C SER A 131 -9.28 23.07 29.89
N PRO A 132 -9.43 22.24 30.94
CA PRO A 132 -9.40 20.78 30.81
C PRO A 132 -10.43 20.22 29.81
N THR A 133 -11.59 20.87 29.71
CA THR A 133 -12.66 20.51 28.77
C THR A 133 -12.32 20.90 27.34
N GLU A 134 -11.68 22.05 27.11
CA GLU A 134 -11.20 22.45 25.78
C GLU A 134 -10.05 21.57 25.29
N LEU A 135 -9.14 21.17 26.19
CA LEU A 135 -8.09 20.19 25.89
C LEU A 135 -8.70 18.85 25.49
N ALA A 136 -9.62 18.32 26.29
CA ALA A 136 -10.29 17.05 26.00
C ALA A 136 -11.08 17.12 24.68
N THR A 137 -11.77 18.22 24.40
CA THR A 137 -12.52 18.41 23.15
C THR A 137 -11.60 18.45 21.93
N ARG A 138 -10.44 19.12 22.04
CA ARG A 138 -9.46 19.22 20.96
C ARG A 138 -8.74 17.89 20.74
N GLU A 139 -8.34 17.22 21.82
CA GLU A 139 -7.75 15.89 21.81
C GLU A 139 -8.71 14.87 21.14
N LEU A 140 -9.99 14.91 21.50
CA LEU A 140 -11.01 14.04 20.90
C LEU A 140 -11.13 14.23 19.38
N ARG A 141 -11.01 15.49 18.90
CA ARG A 141 -11.15 15.85 17.49
C ARG A 141 -9.92 15.52 16.65
N GLU A 142 -8.72 15.74 17.19
CA GLU A 142 -7.48 15.71 16.41
C GLU A 142 -6.74 14.36 16.49
N SER A 143 -6.84 13.63 17.61
CA SER A 143 -5.99 12.46 17.85
C SER A 143 -6.73 11.20 18.28
N ARG A 144 -7.89 11.29 18.94
CA ARG A 144 -8.54 10.12 19.57
C ARG A 144 -9.55 9.39 18.72
N MET A 145 -10.22 10.08 17.80
CA MET A 145 -11.26 9.49 16.95
C MET A 145 -10.84 9.45 15.50
N ASN A 146 -10.99 8.28 14.87
CA ASN A 146 -10.85 8.10 13.44
C ASN A 146 -12.17 7.64 12.83
N PHE A 147 -12.50 8.22 11.68
CA PHE A 147 -13.77 8.01 10.98
C PHE A 147 -13.46 7.47 9.59
N ASN A 148 -13.87 6.25 9.32
CA ASN A 148 -13.77 5.66 7.98
C ASN A 148 -15.17 5.34 7.47
N ILE A 149 -15.47 5.85 6.27
CA ILE A 149 -16.79 5.75 5.64
C ILE A 149 -16.59 5.01 4.33
N ALA A 150 -17.14 3.81 4.25
CA ALA A 150 -17.11 3.00 3.06
C ALA A 150 -18.20 3.43 2.06
N LYS A 151 -18.00 3.09 0.78
CA LYS A 151 -18.88 3.51 -0.32
C LYS A 151 -20.28 2.91 -0.25
N ASP A 152 -20.44 1.82 0.50
CA ASP A 152 -21.68 1.08 0.76
C ASP A 152 -22.55 1.74 1.85
N GLY A 153 -22.08 2.82 2.50
CA GLY A 153 -22.78 3.47 3.60
C GLY A 153 -22.35 2.98 5.00
N THR A 154 -21.40 2.04 5.08
CA THR A 154 -20.87 1.58 6.37
C THR A 154 -19.90 2.61 6.95
N VAL A 155 -20.12 3.02 8.21
CA VAL A 155 -19.27 3.96 8.95
C VAL A 155 -18.63 3.24 10.12
N THR A 156 -17.31 3.11 10.09
CA THR A 156 -16.53 2.57 11.20
C THR A 156 -15.92 3.72 12.00
N LEU A 157 -16.28 3.77 13.28
CA LEU A 157 -15.82 4.73 14.28
C LEU A 157 -14.75 4.06 15.14
N THR A 158 -13.49 4.47 15.01
CA THR A 158 -12.38 3.93 15.82
C THR A 158 -11.96 4.94 16.87
N ALA A 159 -12.10 4.58 18.14
CA ALA A 159 -11.58 5.36 19.27
C ALA A 159 -10.26 4.78 19.75
N THR A 160 -9.28 5.65 20.00
CA THR A 160 -7.97 5.30 20.58
C THR A 160 -7.85 5.85 22.01
N ALA A 161 -7.49 5.01 22.98
CA ALA A 161 -7.25 5.44 24.36
C ALA A 161 -6.03 4.75 24.98
N PHE A 162 -5.58 5.18 26.15
CA PHE A 162 -4.51 4.49 26.88
C PHE A 162 -5.03 3.37 27.77
N SER A 163 -6.36 3.27 27.95
CA SER A 163 -7.01 2.15 28.59
C SER A 163 -8.09 1.50 27.70
N PRO A 164 -8.29 0.18 27.78
CA PRO A 164 -9.31 -0.53 26.99
C PRO A 164 -10.73 -0.04 27.24
N ARG A 165 -11.06 0.24 28.51
CA ARG A 165 -12.39 0.71 28.91
C ARG A 165 -12.69 2.08 28.33
N VAL A 166 -11.75 3.02 28.42
CA VAL A 166 -11.94 4.38 27.89
C VAL A 166 -12.05 4.36 26.37
N ALA A 167 -11.36 3.46 25.66
CA ALA A 167 -11.53 3.30 24.22
C ALA A 167 -12.98 2.92 23.85
N ALA A 168 -13.55 1.92 24.54
CA ALA A 168 -14.93 1.49 24.32
C ALA A 168 -15.94 2.56 24.73
N ASP A 169 -15.77 3.18 25.91
CA ASP A 169 -16.64 4.27 26.40
C ASP A 169 -16.64 5.44 25.42
N LEU A 170 -15.47 5.82 24.89
CA LEU A 170 -15.34 6.87 23.90
C LEU A 170 -16.14 6.55 22.64
N ALA A 171 -15.92 5.39 22.03
CA ALA A 171 -16.63 5.01 20.80
C ALA A 171 -18.15 4.92 21.01
N ASN A 172 -18.60 4.30 22.10
CA ASN A 172 -20.03 4.13 22.39
C ASN A 172 -20.72 5.46 22.74
N THR A 173 -20.09 6.29 23.58
CA THR A 173 -20.62 7.64 23.88
C THR A 173 -20.65 8.50 22.61
N TYR A 174 -19.68 8.33 21.72
CA TYR A 174 -19.68 9.01 20.43
C TYR A 174 -20.90 8.63 19.58
N VAL A 175 -21.20 7.33 19.48
CA VAL A 175 -22.39 6.83 18.79
C VAL A 175 -23.65 7.38 19.42
N GLU A 176 -23.76 7.37 20.75
CA GLU A 176 -24.94 7.86 21.47
C GLU A 176 -25.21 9.34 21.20
N VAL A 177 -24.21 10.20 21.38
CA VAL A 177 -24.35 11.64 21.16
C VAL A 177 -24.60 11.95 19.67
N LEU A 178 -24.01 11.17 18.75
CA LEU A 178 -24.27 11.28 17.31
C LEU A 178 -25.72 10.94 16.96
N LEU A 179 -26.26 9.84 17.50
CA LEU A 179 -27.66 9.43 17.29
C LEU A 179 -28.63 10.47 17.86
N SER A 180 -28.36 10.96 19.07
CA SER A 180 -29.14 12.02 19.69
C SER A 180 -29.16 13.29 18.82
N ARG A 181 -28.00 13.74 18.34
CA ARG A 181 -27.88 14.95 17.51
C ARG A 181 -28.44 14.83 16.11
N SER A 182 -28.22 13.71 15.44
CA SER A 182 -28.77 13.49 14.10
C SER A 182 -30.30 13.52 14.14
N SER A 183 -30.89 12.89 15.16
CA SER A 183 -32.34 12.90 15.34
C SER A 183 -32.91 14.30 15.66
N SER A 184 -32.22 15.08 16.50
CA SER A 184 -32.67 16.44 16.84
C SER A 184 -32.55 17.40 15.66
N PHE A 185 -31.48 17.28 14.86
CA PHE A 185 -31.28 18.06 13.65
C PHE A 185 -32.38 17.79 12.61
N ALA A 186 -32.69 16.52 12.34
CA ALA A 186 -33.76 16.15 11.41
C ALA A 186 -35.15 16.67 11.86
N ARG A 187 -35.46 16.56 13.16
CA ARG A 187 -36.70 17.11 13.73
C ARG A 187 -36.79 18.62 13.60
N GLN A 188 -35.68 19.34 13.82
CA GLN A 188 -35.67 20.81 13.71
C GLN A 188 -35.97 21.28 12.28
N GLN A 189 -35.42 20.60 11.27
CA GLN A 189 -35.70 20.92 9.86
C GLN A 189 -37.16 20.60 9.46
N ALA A 190 -37.67 19.45 9.89
CA ALA A 190 -39.07 19.06 9.65
C ALA A 190 -40.04 20.04 10.32
N ARG A 191 -39.73 20.46 11.55
CA ARG A 191 -40.52 21.46 12.29
C ARG A 191 -40.60 22.80 11.56
N GLY A 192 -39.47 23.32 11.04
CA GLY A 192 -39.47 24.57 10.27
C GLY A 192 -40.31 24.50 8.99
N THR A 193 -40.32 23.35 8.32
CA THR A 193 -41.17 23.11 7.14
C THR A 193 -42.66 23.02 7.52
N ARG A 194 -42.98 22.34 8.62
CA ARG A 194 -44.35 22.25 9.16
C ARG A 194 -44.88 23.64 9.55
N GLU A 195 -44.09 24.43 10.26
CA GLU A 195 -44.50 25.77 10.72
C GLU A 195 -44.80 26.69 9.52
N LEU A 196 -43.98 26.64 8.45
CA LEU A 196 -44.27 27.33 7.19
C LEU A 196 -45.61 26.85 6.59
N LEU A 197 -45.81 25.54 6.43
CA LEU A 197 -47.03 24.98 5.84
C LEU A 197 -48.29 25.25 6.67
N GLU A 198 -48.21 25.26 8.00
CA GLU A 198 -49.34 25.62 8.86
C GLU A 198 -49.72 27.10 8.71
N SER A 199 -48.73 27.99 8.52
CA SER A 199 -49.01 29.40 8.24
C SER A 199 -49.73 29.57 6.90
N LEU A 200 -49.27 28.89 5.84
CA LEU A 200 -49.89 28.89 4.52
C LEU A 200 -51.29 28.25 4.53
N PHE A 201 -51.47 27.14 5.25
CA PHE A 201 -52.76 26.48 5.42
C PHE A 201 -53.77 27.40 6.11
N THR A 202 -53.34 28.11 7.16
CA THR A 202 -54.20 29.05 7.88
C THR A 202 -54.64 30.20 6.95
N GLN A 203 -53.72 30.74 6.15
CA GLN A 203 -54.00 31.77 5.17
C GLN A 203 -54.95 31.31 4.04
N ALA A 204 -54.74 30.10 3.51
CA ALA A 204 -55.62 29.51 2.50
C ALA A 204 -57.02 29.23 3.06
N ARG A 205 -57.10 28.75 4.31
CA ARG A 205 -58.37 28.48 4.99
C ARG A 205 -59.19 29.75 5.20
N THR A 206 -58.57 30.87 5.61
CA THR A 206 -59.25 32.16 5.70
C THR A 206 -59.73 32.62 4.33
N GLY A 207 -58.87 32.52 3.30
CA GLY A 207 -59.24 32.88 1.93
C GLY A 207 -60.36 32.01 1.34
N GLN A 208 -60.46 30.74 1.72
CA GLN A 208 -61.55 29.85 1.34
C GLN A 208 -62.89 30.31 1.94
N VAL A 209 -62.92 30.65 3.24
CA VAL A 209 -64.14 31.14 3.90
C VAL A 209 -64.59 32.44 3.25
N ASP A 210 -63.67 33.38 3.05
CA ASP A 210 -63.96 34.68 2.41
C ASP A 210 -64.50 34.49 0.97
N ALA A 211 -63.91 33.60 0.19
CA ALA A 211 -64.34 33.31 -1.19
C ALA A 211 -65.71 32.61 -1.22
N GLN A 212 -65.99 31.69 -0.29
CA GLN A 212 -67.29 31.03 -0.17
C GLN A 212 -68.39 32.00 0.28
N ASP A 213 -68.08 32.91 1.20
CA ASP A 213 -69.03 33.92 1.67
C ASP A 213 -69.31 34.97 0.60
N ALA A 214 -68.31 35.37 -0.17
CA ALA A 214 -68.49 36.25 -1.34
C ALA A 214 -69.40 35.60 -2.39
N LEU A 215 -69.19 34.32 -2.70
CA LEU A 215 -70.05 33.58 -3.62
C LEU A 215 -71.49 33.44 -3.11
N ARG A 216 -71.68 33.14 -1.81
CA ARG A 216 -73.00 33.04 -1.18
C ARG A 216 -73.74 34.39 -1.18
N LYS A 217 -73.05 35.48 -0.85
CA LYS A 217 -73.60 36.85 -0.89
C LYS A 217 -74.03 37.25 -2.30
N PHE A 218 -73.24 36.90 -3.31
CA PHE A 218 -73.60 37.15 -4.70
C PHE A 218 -74.87 36.37 -5.09
N GLN A 219 -74.92 35.07 -4.77
CA GLN A 219 -76.08 34.20 -5.05
C GLN A 219 -77.38 34.67 -4.37
N SER A 220 -77.30 35.20 -3.13
CA SER A 220 -78.47 35.72 -2.42
C SER A 220 -78.98 37.05 -2.98
N GLN A 221 -78.10 37.89 -3.53
CA GLN A 221 -78.46 39.19 -4.13
C GLN A 221 -79.07 39.06 -5.52
N THR A 222 -78.70 38.04 -6.31
CA THR A 222 -79.19 37.87 -7.69
C THR A 222 -80.48 37.07 -7.83
N GLY A 223 -80.93 36.35 -6.78
CA GLY A 223 -82.24 35.69 -6.74
C GLY A 223 -82.50 34.57 -7.78
N ALA A 224 -81.53 34.26 -8.66
CA ALA A 224 -81.65 33.25 -9.71
C ALA A 224 -80.34 32.44 -9.86
N ALA A 225 -80.47 31.13 -10.12
CA ALA A 225 -79.32 30.26 -10.41
C ALA A 225 -78.70 30.63 -11.76
N VAL A 226 -77.55 31.30 -11.75
CA VAL A 226 -76.78 31.64 -12.96
C VAL A 226 -76.28 30.33 -13.59
N LYS A 227 -76.91 29.91 -14.70
CA LYS A 227 -76.52 28.72 -15.46
C LYS A 227 -75.43 29.06 -16.46
N LEU A 228 -74.22 28.58 -16.20
CA LEU A 228 -73.11 28.68 -17.15
C LEU A 228 -73.37 27.76 -18.37
N PRO A 229 -73.09 28.21 -19.60
CA PRO A 229 -73.04 27.36 -20.79
C PRO A 229 -72.09 26.17 -20.58
N ASP A 230 -72.37 25.02 -21.22
CA ASP A 230 -71.57 23.81 -21.01
C ASP A 230 -70.09 24.00 -21.41
N GLU A 231 -69.80 24.79 -22.46
CA GLU A 231 -68.42 25.16 -22.84
C GLU A 231 -67.71 25.98 -21.75
N ALA A 232 -68.42 26.95 -21.14
CA ALA A 232 -67.88 27.79 -20.07
C ALA A 232 -67.58 26.99 -18.79
N ARG A 233 -68.35 25.94 -18.50
CA ARG A 233 -68.12 25.04 -17.36
C ARG A 233 -66.86 24.21 -17.52
N VAL A 234 -66.62 23.68 -18.73
CA VAL A 234 -65.41 22.90 -19.02
C VAL A 234 -64.16 23.78 -18.94
N ASP A 235 -64.21 24.99 -19.49
CA ASP A 235 -63.10 25.94 -19.42
C ASP A 235 -62.85 26.44 -17.99
N LEU A 236 -63.90 26.65 -17.20
CA LEU A 236 -63.77 26.95 -15.77
C LEU A 236 -63.11 25.80 -15.00
N GLN A 237 -63.48 24.54 -15.25
CA GLN A 237 -62.82 23.39 -14.62
C GLN A 237 -61.34 23.30 -14.99
N ARG A 238 -60.99 23.51 -16.28
CA ARG A 238 -59.59 23.56 -16.74
C ARG A 238 -58.83 24.69 -16.09
N LEU A 239 -59.44 25.88 -15.96
CA LEU A 239 -58.84 27.04 -15.32
C LEU A 239 -58.60 26.79 -13.82
N THR A 240 -59.58 26.26 -13.10
CA THR A 240 -59.45 25.87 -11.69
C THR A 240 -58.33 24.82 -11.53
N GLN A 241 -58.24 23.84 -12.43
CA GLN A 241 -57.18 22.83 -12.40
C GLN A 241 -55.78 23.46 -12.60
N LEU A 242 -55.64 24.36 -13.60
CA LEU A 242 -54.38 25.06 -13.85
C LEU A 242 -53.97 25.97 -12.68
N GLU A 243 -54.91 26.68 -12.06
CA GLU A 243 -54.65 27.53 -10.89
C GLU A 243 -54.31 26.71 -9.64
N THR A 244 -54.95 25.55 -9.47
CA THR A 244 -54.58 24.60 -8.41
C THR A 244 -53.14 24.08 -8.62
N SER A 245 -52.77 23.71 -9.85
CA SER A 245 -51.40 23.31 -10.18
C SER A 245 -50.39 24.45 -10.00
N LEU A 246 -50.77 25.70 -10.31
CA LEU A 246 -49.93 26.87 -10.07
C LEU A 246 -49.65 27.05 -8.58
N SER A 247 -50.67 26.97 -7.73
CA SER A 247 -50.50 27.10 -6.28
C SER A 247 -49.67 25.96 -5.69
N ASP A 248 -49.80 24.72 -6.18
CA ASP A 248 -48.95 23.60 -5.75
C ASP A 248 -47.47 23.82 -6.12
N VAL A 249 -47.19 24.33 -7.33
CA VAL A 249 -45.83 24.69 -7.76
C VAL A 249 -45.25 25.82 -6.89
N GLN A 250 -46.06 26.82 -6.55
CA GLN A 250 -45.65 27.93 -5.67
C GLN A 250 -45.29 27.45 -4.26
N VAL A 251 -46.12 26.59 -3.66
CA VAL A 251 -45.85 25.99 -2.36
C VAL A 251 -44.58 25.13 -2.40
N SER A 252 -44.40 24.33 -3.45
CA SER A 252 -43.21 23.50 -3.65
C SER A 252 -41.93 24.36 -3.75
N ARG A 253 -42.03 25.50 -4.44
CA ARG A 253 -40.94 26.49 -4.55
C ARG A 253 -40.59 27.09 -3.19
N GLU A 254 -41.59 27.51 -2.41
CA GLU A 254 -41.38 28.08 -1.06
C GLU A 254 -40.75 27.06 -0.08
N ILE A 255 -41.12 25.78 -0.17
CA ILE A 255 -40.48 24.69 0.60
C ILE A 255 -39.00 24.57 0.21
N ALA A 256 -38.69 24.56 -1.10
CA ALA A 256 -37.31 24.45 -1.60
C ALA A 256 -36.45 25.68 -1.22
N GLU A 257 -37.00 26.89 -1.31
CA GLU A 257 -36.34 28.15 -0.92
C GLU A 257 -36.03 28.19 0.58
N ASN A 258 -36.98 27.77 1.42
CA ASN A 258 -36.76 27.69 2.87
C ASN A 258 -35.60 26.73 3.21
N ARG A 259 -35.52 25.58 2.54
CA ARG A 259 -34.39 24.64 2.70
C ARG A 259 -33.06 25.23 2.29
N LEU A 260 -33.01 25.89 1.13
CA LEU A 260 -31.80 26.53 0.65
C LEU A 260 -31.32 27.62 1.62
N ASN A 261 -32.23 28.43 2.15
CA ASN A 261 -31.92 29.47 3.13
C ASN A 261 -31.38 28.88 4.44
N TYR A 262 -31.94 27.76 4.90
CA TYR A 262 -31.44 27.04 6.06
C TYR A 262 -29.99 26.54 5.87
N LEU A 263 -29.63 26.08 4.65
CA LEU A 263 -28.26 25.67 4.31
C LEU A 263 -27.28 26.84 4.13
N LYS A 264 -27.76 28.00 3.65
CA LYS A 264 -26.97 29.23 3.48
C LYS A 264 -26.63 29.90 4.83
N GLY A 265 -27.38 29.58 5.89
CA GLY A 265 -27.27 30.23 7.20
C GLY A 265 -27.81 31.66 7.19
N ASP A 266 -28.08 32.23 8.37
CA ASP A 266 -28.64 33.58 8.57
C ASP A 266 -27.73 34.69 7.98
N ARG A 267 -27.81 34.88 6.67
CA ARG A 267 -27.52 36.16 6.02
C ARG A 267 -28.88 36.75 5.67
N LYS A 268 -29.28 37.79 6.40
CA LYS A 268 -30.22 38.79 5.87
C LYS A 268 -29.66 39.24 4.52
N SER A 269 -30.36 38.83 3.47
CA SER A 269 -30.07 39.08 2.07
C SER A 269 -29.81 40.56 1.82
N GLY A 270 -28.59 40.89 1.38
CA GLY A 270 -28.49 41.89 0.31
C GLY A 270 -29.23 41.34 -0.92
N PRO A 271 -29.75 42.20 -1.81
CA PRO A 271 -30.48 41.74 -2.99
C PRO A 271 -29.62 40.74 -3.76
N PRO A 272 -30.22 39.71 -4.39
CA PRO A 272 -29.48 38.76 -5.18
C PRO A 272 -28.77 39.55 -6.29
N THR A 273 -27.47 39.76 -6.14
CA THR A 273 -26.65 40.21 -7.25
C THR A 273 -26.77 39.10 -8.28
N GLY A 274 -27.57 39.34 -9.32
CA GLY A 274 -27.69 38.44 -10.45
C GLY A 274 -26.30 38.27 -11.04
N ASP A 275 -25.67 37.14 -10.75
CA ASP A 275 -24.37 36.83 -11.31
C ASP A 275 -24.53 36.73 -12.83
N ALA A 276 -23.88 37.64 -13.55
CA ALA A 276 -23.99 37.80 -15.00
C ALA A 276 -23.66 36.51 -15.79
N SER A 277 -22.97 35.55 -15.16
CA SER A 277 -22.64 34.23 -15.70
C SER A 277 -23.78 33.21 -15.61
N VAL A 278 -24.69 33.35 -14.64
CA VAL A 278 -25.79 32.40 -14.37
C VAL A 278 -27.06 32.78 -15.14
N GLN A 279 -27.26 34.07 -15.38
CA GLN A 279 -28.42 34.62 -16.10
C GLN A 279 -28.67 34.00 -17.49
N PRO A 280 -27.67 33.85 -18.40
CA PRO A 280 -27.92 33.29 -19.73
C PRO A 280 -28.31 31.80 -19.70
N VAL A 281 -27.79 31.06 -18.72
CA VAL A 281 -28.12 29.63 -18.56
C VAL A 281 -29.53 29.47 -17.98
N ARG A 282 -29.93 30.34 -17.04
CA ARG A 282 -31.31 30.41 -16.51
C ARG A 282 -32.32 30.69 -17.62
N GLU A 283 -32.05 31.69 -18.45
CA GLU A 283 -32.90 32.01 -19.60
C GLU A 283 -33.00 30.83 -20.57
N ARG A 284 -31.90 30.09 -20.78
CA ARG A 284 -31.88 28.91 -21.64
C ARG A 284 -32.72 27.75 -21.08
N VAL A 285 -32.64 27.49 -19.77
CA VAL A 285 -33.48 26.48 -19.09
C VAL A 285 -34.96 26.86 -19.23
N ALA A 286 -35.32 28.12 -18.95
CA ALA A 286 -36.70 28.59 -19.08
C ALA A 286 -37.24 28.44 -20.51
N GLN A 287 -36.44 28.75 -21.53
CA GLN A 287 -36.82 28.56 -22.94
C GLN A 287 -37.04 27.08 -23.30
N LEU A 288 -36.17 26.20 -22.83
CA LEU A 288 -36.23 24.76 -23.12
C LEU A 288 -37.40 24.09 -22.39
N GLU A 289 -37.71 24.50 -21.16
CA GLU A 289 -38.91 24.05 -20.46
C GLU A 289 -40.19 24.48 -21.17
N ALA A 290 -40.29 25.76 -21.59
CA ALA A 290 -41.42 26.24 -22.36
C ALA A 290 -41.59 25.49 -23.70
N ARG A 291 -40.48 25.13 -24.35
CA ARG A 291 -40.48 24.31 -25.58
C ARG A 291 -40.93 22.88 -25.30
N LEU A 292 -40.46 22.27 -24.21
CA LEU A 292 -40.85 20.93 -23.80
C LEU A 292 -42.35 20.86 -23.52
N ASP A 293 -42.89 21.81 -22.76
CA ASP A 293 -44.31 21.87 -22.41
C ASP A 293 -45.18 22.04 -23.66
N GLY A 294 -44.77 22.90 -24.60
CA GLY A 294 -45.47 23.05 -25.89
C GLY A 294 -45.42 21.79 -26.78
N LEU A 295 -44.37 20.97 -26.67
CA LEU A 295 -44.28 19.69 -27.38
C LEU A 295 -45.12 18.61 -26.71
N LYS A 296 -45.18 18.56 -25.37
CA LYS A 296 -46.00 17.62 -24.60
C LYS A 296 -47.51 17.83 -24.79
N GLU A 297 -47.92 19.02 -25.20
CA GLU A 297 -49.31 19.32 -25.54
C GLU A 297 -49.74 18.62 -26.85
N LYS A 298 -48.80 18.37 -27.76
CA LYS A 298 -49.09 17.84 -29.11
C LYS A 298 -48.61 16.41 -29.31
N TYR A 299 -47.64 15.96 -28.53
CA TYR A 299 -46.95 14.70 -28.72
C TYR A 299 -46.83 13.91 -27.41
N THR A 300 -46.87 12.58 -27.50
CA THR A 300 -46.66 11.68 -26.36
C THR A 300 -45.22 11.72 -25.85
N GLU A 301 -45.00 11.32 -24.59
CA GLU A 301 -43.69 11.26 -23.92
C GLU A 301 -42.61 10.49 -24.71
N GLN A 302 -43.01 9.51 -25.54
CA GLN A 302 -42.08 8.70 -26.34
C GLN A 302 -41.69 9.34 -27.69
N HIS A 303 -42.26 10.49 -28.05
CA HIS A 303 -42.02 11.12 -29.34
C HIS A 303 -40.59 11.67 -29.46
N PRO A 304 -39.87 11.47 -30.60
CA PRO A 304 -38.46 11.89 -30.74
C PRO A 304 -38.21 13.36 -30.41
N LEU A 305 -39.10 14.28 -30.82
CA LEU A 305 -38.96 15.71 -30.51
C LEU A 305 -39.06 16.01 -29.01
N VAL A 306 -39.89 15.25 -28.27
CA VAL A 306 -40.02 15.39 -26.82
C VAL A 306 -38.78 14.85 -26.12
N GLN A 307 -38.23 13.73 -26.62
CA GLN A 307 -36.97 13.17 -26.11
C GLN A 307 -35.78 14.10 -26.34
N VAL A 308 -35.68 14.71 -27.53
CA VAL A 308 -34.63 15.69 -27.85
C VAL A 308 -34.76 16.94 -26.97
N ALA A 309 -35.96 17.52 -26.85
CA ALA A 309 -36.16 18.68 -25.99
C ALA A 309 -35.88 18.37 -24.50
N ARG A 310 -36.14 17.12 -24.06
CA ARG A 310 -35.82 16.65 -22.72
C ARG A 310 -34.31 16.48 -22.50
N ALA A 311 -33.60 15.96 -23.49
CA ALA A 311 -32.15 15.85 -23.46
C ALA A 311 -31.48 17.24 -23.44
N ASP A 312 -31.93 18.15 -24.29
CA ASP A 312 -31.46 19.56 -24.32
C ASP A 312 -31.68 20.25 -22.96
N LEU A 313 -32.85 20.03 -22.35
CA LEU A 313 -33.18 20.57 -21.03
C LEU A 313 -32.26 19.99 -19.95
N GLN A 314 -32.03 18.68 -19.97
CA GLN A 314 -31.14 18.01 -19.03
C GLN A 314 -29.70 18.54 -19.15
N GLU A 315 -29.21 18.73 -20.39
CA GLU A 315 -27.89 19.32 -20.64
C GLU A 315 -27.80 20.75 -20.09
N ALA A 316 -28.83 21.57 -20.30
CA ALA A 316 -28.88 22.94 -19.79
C ALA A 316 -28.91 22.98 -18.25
N GLN A 317 -29.64 22.06 -17.61
CA GLN A 317 -29.68 21.90 -16.15
C GLN A 317 -28.33 21.45 -15.59
N GLU A 318 -27.63 20.53 -16.25
CA GLU A 318 -26.29 20.09 -15.85
C GLU A 318 -25.25 21.21 -15.98
N ARG A 319 -25.32 22.01 -17.05
CA ARG A 319 -24.49 23.21 -17.21
C ARG A 319 -24.75 24.23 -16.11
N LEU A 320 -26.02 24.51 -15.80
CA LEU A 320 -26.41 25.41 -14.72
C LEU A 320 -25.86 24.93 -13.37
N LYS A 321 -26.00 23.63 -13.07
CA LYS A 321 -25.47 23.00 -11.86
C LYS A 321 -23.95 23.22 -11.74
N SER A 322 -23.20 23.01 -12.82
CA SER A 322 -21.75 23.19 -12.83
C SER A 322 -21.31 24.66 -12.64
N THR A 323 -22.07 25.62 -13.19
CA THR A 323 -21.76 27.06 -13.05
C THR A 323 -22.02 27.54 -11.62
N VAL A 324 -23.11 27.08 -10.99
CA VAL A 324 -23.48 27.43 -9.60
C VAL A 324 -22.52 26.79 -8.58
N GLN A 325 -22.05 25.57 -8.82
CA GLN A 325 -21.17 24.84 -7.90
C GLN A 325 -19.80 25.53 -7.66
N GLY A 326 -19.30 26.29 -8.64
CA GLY A 326 -17.99 26.97 -8.55
C GLY A 326 -17.97 28.28 -7.75
N GLN A 327 -19.14 28.83 -7.41
CA GLN A 327 -19.26 30.19 -6.84
C GLN A 327 -19.64 30.22 -5.35
N GLN A 328 -20.03 29.10 -4.75
CA GLN A 328 -20.57 29.07 -3.39
C GLN A 328 -19.61 28.41 -2.39
N THR A 329 -19.29 29.13 -1.30
CA THR A 329 -18.67 28.53 -0.11
C THR A 329 -19.76 28.15 0.89
N PRO A 330 -19.98 26.87 1.16
CA PRO A 330 -20.99 26.45 2.13
C PRO A 330 -20.61 26.91 3.55
N ARG A 331 -21.57 27.46 4.29
CA ARG A 331 -21.42 27.80 5.72
C ARG A 331 -22.71 27.42 6.46
N PRO A 332 -22.90 26.13 6.80
CA PRO A 332 -23.98 25.76 7.71
C PRO A 332 -23.73 26.47 9.03
N GLY A 333 -24.74 27.16 9.59
CA GLY A 333 -24.63 28.07 10.73
C GLY A 333 -23.61 27.67 11.80
N GLY A 334 -22.37 28.19 11.67
CA GLY A 334 -21.23 27.83 12.50
C GLY A 334 -19.87 28.10 11.84
N VAL A 335 -18.87 28.49 12.64
CA VAL A 335 -17.54 29.01 12.23
C VAL A 335 -16.56 27.90 11.77
N VAL A 336 -17.04 26.79 11.21
CA VAL A 336 -16.16 25.64 10.88
C VAL A 336 -15.71 25.69 9.42
N ALA A 337 -14.40 25.77 9.19
CA ALA A 337 -13.80 25.55 7.87
C ALA A 337 -13.92 24.06 7.50
N LEU A 338 -14.78 23.75 6.54
CA LEU A 338 -14.95 22.41 5.99
C LEU A 338 -13.74 22.00 5.15
N LYS A 339 -13.41 20.70 5.09
CA LYS A 339 -12.39 20.21 4.17
C LYS A 339 -12.84 20.40 2.72
N PRO A 340 -11.92 20.52 1.74
CA PRO A 340 -12.27 20.84 0.35
C PRO A 340 -13.30 19.88 -0.28
N LEU A 341 -13.23 18.60 0.07
CA LEU A 341 -14.15 17.58 -0.44
C LEU A 341 -15.57 17.71 0.15
N GLU A 342 -15.65 18.04 1.44
CA GLU A 342 -16.91 18.21 2.19
C GLU A 342 -17.60 19.52 1.76
N ALA A 343 -16.81 20.58 1.50
CA ALA A 343 -17.29 21.83 0.92
C ALA A 343 -17.81 21.65 -0.51
N ALA A 344 -17.13 20.83 -1.33
CA ALA A 344 -17.55 20.55 -2.71
C ALA A 344 -18.84 19.73 -2.79
N GLN A 345 -19.11 18.88 -1.80
CA GLN A 345 -20.34 18.10 -1.70
C GLN A 345 -21.53 18.95 -1.26
N LEU A 346 -21.34 19.80 -0.24
CA LEU A 346 -22.41 20.68 0.21
C LEU A 346 -22.74 21.76 -0.83
N SER A 347 -21.73 22.27 -1.56
CA SER A 347 -21.98 23.19 -2.68
C SER A 347 -22.74 22.53 -3.83
N LYS A 348 -22.52 21.23 -4.08
CA LYS A 348 -23.29 20.45 -5.06
C LYS A 348 -24.78 20.39 -4.68
N GLN A 349 -25.09 20.16 -3.40
CA GLN A 349 -26.47 20.07 -2.91
C GLN A 349 -27.19 21.41 -2.94
N MET A 350 -26.49 22.50 -2.59
CA MET A 350 -27.03 23.86 -2.73
C MET A 350 -27.32 24.19 -4.20
N ALA A 351 -26.42 23.78 -5.11
CA ALA A 351 -26.64 23.92 -6.54
C ALA A 351 -27.85 23.11 -7.04
N ASP A 352 -28.08 21.90 -6.51
CA ASP A 352 -29.23 21.07 -6.86
C ASP A 352 -30.56 21.73 -6.45
N LEU A 353 -30.65 22.26 -5.23
CA LEU A 353 -31.83 23.01 -4.77
C LEU A 353 -32.04 24.30 -5.58
N GLU A 354 -30.98 25.01 -5.96
CA GLU A 354 -31.11 26.21 -6.80
C GLU A 354 -31.63 25.88 -8.20
N VAL A 355 -31.15 24.79 -8.81
CA VAL A 355 -31.66 24.31 -10.11
C VAL A 355 -33.15 23.93 -9.99
N GLU A 356 -33.53 23.26 -8.90
CA GLU A 356 -34.93 22.92 -8.62
C GLU A 356 -35.81 24.17 -8.49
N ILE A 357 -35.39 25.18 -7.73
CA ILE A 357 -36.10 26.45 -7.59
C ILE A 357 -36.28 27.14 -8.95
N ILE A 358 -35.22 27.19 -9.77
CA ILE A 358 -35.26 27.82 -11.10
C ILE A 358 -36.21 27.08 -12.05
N SER A 359 -36.25 25.75 -11.98
CA SER A 359 -37.21 24.93 -12.74
C SER A 359 -38.64 25.16 -12.29
N LEU A 360 -38.90 25.21 -10.97
CA LEU A 360 -40.22 25.50 -10.42
C LEU A 360 -40.70 26.91 -10.82
N GLN A 361 -39.83 27.92 -10.77
CA GLN A 361 -40.13 29.28 -11.23
C GLN A 361 -40.47 29.33 -12.74
N SER A 362 -39.75 28.56 -13.56
CA SER A 362 -40.00 28.51 -15.00
C SER A 362 -41.34 27.83 -15.32
N ARG A 363 -41.69 26.75 -14.62
CA ARG A 363 -43.02 26.11 -14.69
C ARG A 363 -44.13 27.04 -14.23
N GLU A 364 -43.92 27.79 -13.15
CA GLU A 364 -44.86 28.78 -12.64
C GLU A 364 -45.18 29.83 -13.71
N ASN A 365 -44.16 30.41 -14.35
CA ASN A 365 -44.33 31.37 -15.45
C ASN A 365 -45.09 30.77 -16.64
N GLY A 366 -44.80 29.51 -16.99
CA GLY A 366 -45.50 28.77 -18.05
C GLY A 366 -46.99 28.58 -17.74
N LEU A 367 -47.32 28.18 -16.51
CA LEU A 367 -48.70 28.03 -16.05
C LEU A 367 -49.43 29.38 -16.03
N GLN A 368 -48.79 30.45 -15.53
CA GLN A 368 -49.36 31.81 -15.54
C GLN A 368 -49.70 32.28 -16.97
N ALA A 369 -48.82 32.05 -17.94
CA ALA A 369 -49.07 32.41 -19.33
C ALA A 369 -50.24 31.63 -19.95
N ARG A 370 -50.45 30.38 -19.54
CA ARG A 370 -51.60 29.55 -19.98
C ARG A 370 -52.90 30.02 -19.33
N ILE A 371 -52.87 30.29 -18.02
CA ILE A 371 -53.97 30.87 -17.27
C ILE A 371 -54.41 32.20 -17.89
N ALA A 372 -53.46 33.07 -18.27
CA ALA A 372 -53.76 34.35 -18.92
C ALA A 372 -54.43 34.18 -20.30
N ARG A 373 -54.01 33.19 -21.10
CA ARG A 373 -54.64 32.87 -22.39
C ARG A 373 -56.07 32.37 -22.22
N LEU A 374 -56.30 31.48 -21.27
CA LEU A 374 -57.62 30.91 -21.00
C LEU A 374 -58.57 31.95 -20.35
N LYS A 375 -58.05 32.83 -19.49
CA LYS A 375 -58.81 33.98 -18.98
C LYS A 375 -59.26 34.92 -20.10
N LYS A 376 -58.43 35.12 -21.13
CA LYS A 376 -58.76 35.97 -22.29
C LYS A 376 -59.86 35.37 -23.17
N SER A 377 -59.94 34.04 -23.31
CA SER A 377 -61.05 33.39 -24.04
C SER A 377 -62.37 33.48 -23.27
N MET A 378 -62.32 33.44 -21.93
CA MET A 378 -63.50 33.61 -21.07
C MET A 378 -64.01 35.07 -20.97
N ALA A 379 -63.25 36.04 -21.48
CA ALA A 379 -63.63 37.46 -21.49
C ALA A 379 -64.80 37.79 -22.44
N THR A 380 -65.31 36.80 -23.19
CA THR A 380 -66.42 36.92 -24.15
C THR A 380 -67.82 36.69 -23.53
N MET A 381 -67.88 36.26 -22.26
CA MET A 381 -69.12 36.01 -21.50
C MET A 381 -69.81 37.30 -21.02
N GLY A 382 -71.10 37.24 -20.68
CA GLY A 382 -71.82 38.40 -20.13
C GLY A 382 -71.28 38.82 -18.75
N ALA A 383 -71.32 40.11 -18.41
CA ALA A 383 -70.72 40.66 -17.19
C ALA A 383 -71.13 39.93 -15.88
N ARG A 384 -72.39 39.49 -15.80
CA ARG A 384 -72.92 38.73 -14.64
C ARG A 384 -72.41 37.28 -14.57
N GLU A 385 -72.25 36.64 -15.73
CA GLU A 385 -71.72 35.27 -15.83
C GLU A 385 -70.21 35.26 -15.52
N GLN A 386 -69.49 36.31 -15.93
CA GLN A 386 -68.08 36.52 -15.59
C GLN A 386 -67.87 36.70 -14.09
N GLU A 387 -68.71 37.51 -13.44
CA GLU A 387 -68.62 37.75 -12.00
C GLU A 387 -68.91 36.47 -11.19
N TYR A 388 -69.96 35.73 -11.56
CA TYR A 388 -70.28 34.43 -10.96
C TYR A 388 -69.15 33.40 -11.17
N ALA A 389 -68.67 33.26 -12.42
CA ALA A 389 -67.57 32.35 -12.75
C ALA A 389 -66.29 32.70 -12.00
N GLY A 390 -66.00 34.00 -11.84
CA GLY A 390 -64.88 34.51 -11.07
C GLY A 390 -64.93 34.08 -9.60
N LEU A 391 -66.07 34.31 -8.94
CA LEU A 391 -66.30 33.95 -7.54
C LEU A 391 -66.35 32.43 -7.32
N ALA A 392 -67.01 31.67 -8.20
CA ALA A 392 -67.11 30.22 -8.12
C ALA A 392 -65.73 29.55 -8.29
N ARG A 393 -64.95 30.01 -9.27
CA ARG A 393 -63.55 29.60 -9.46
C ARG A 393 -62.71 29.93 -8.23
N MET A 394 -62.80 31.15 -7.68
CA MET A 394 -62.04 31.51 -6.48
C MET A 394 -62.37 30.62 -5.29
N ALA A 395 -63.65 30.34 -5.05
CA ALA A 395 -64.09 29.44 -3.98
C ALA A 395 -63.60 27.99 -4.21
N GLU A 396 -63.64 27.49 -5.44
CA GLU A 396 -63.20 26.13 -5.79
C GLU A 396 -61.67 25.99 -5.73
N THR A 397 -60.91 26.95 -6.27
CA THR A 397 -59.44 26.98 -6.20
C THR A 397 -58.95 27.04 -4.76
N GLN A 398 -59.53 27.92 -3.93
CA GLN A 398 -59.17 28.02 -2.51
C GLN A 398 -59.52 26.74 -1.73
N ALA A 399 -60.68 26.11 -2.01
CA ALA A 399 -61.03 24.84 -1.38
C ALA A 399 -60.06 23.70 -1.73
N LYS A 400 -59.64 23.61 -3.00
CA LYS A 400 -58.63 22.63 -3.44
C LYS A 400 -57.26 22.92 -2.82
N LEU A 401 -56.84 24.18 -2.77
CA LEU A 401 -55.58 24.57 -2.14
C LEU A 401 -55.56 24.23 -0.65
N THR A 402 -56.63 24.52 0.10
CA THR A 402 -56.74 24.13 1.51
C THR A 402 -56.63 22.61 1.69
N GLY A 403 -57.26 21.82 0.82
CA GLY A 403 -57.13 20.36 0.83
C GLY A 403 -55.69 19.89 0.60
N LEU A 404 -55.04 20.40 -0.44
CA LEU A 404 -53.64 20.08 -0.75
C LEU A 404 -52.68 20.47 0.40
N LEU A 405 -52.87 21.65 0.99
CA LEU A 405 -52.06 22.11 2.12
C LEU A 405 -52.32 21.28 3.38
N ALA A 406 -53.57 20.84 3.63
CA ALA A 406 -53.86 19.91 4.72
C ALA A 406 -53.11 18.58 4.57
N ASP A 407 -53.07 18.04 3.35
CA ASP A 407 -52.33 16.82 3.05
C ASP A 407 -50.83 17.01 3.24
N LYS A 408 -50.26 18.13 2.74
CA LYS A 408 -48.83 18.47 2.93
C LYS A 408 -48.47 18.74 4.39
N VAL A 409 -49.32 19.42 5.17
CA VAL A 409 -49.13 19.60 6.62
C VAL A 409 -49.14 18.25 7.35
N THR A 410 -50.05 17.36 6.97
CA THR A 410 -50.12 16.01 7.54
C THR A 410 -48.86 15.21 7.21
N ALA A 411 -48.38 15.27 5.96
CA ALA A 411 -47.12 14.65 5.54
C ALA A 411 -45.91 15.23 6.32
N ALA A 412 -45.82 16.54 6.48
CA ALA A 412 -44.77 17.19 7.26
C ALA A 412 -44.82 16.82 8.75
N ARG A 413 -46.02 16.69 9.33
CA ARG A 413 -46.22 16.24 10.72
C ARG A 413 -45.83 14.77 10.92
N ILE A 414 -46.13 13.90 9.95
CA ILE A 414 -45.65 12.51 9.92
C ILE A 414 -44.12 12.50 9.86
N SER A 415 -43.51 13.33 9.02
CA SER A 415 -42.05 13.43 8.90
C SER A 415 -41.37 13.96 10.17
N GLU A 416 -42.00 14.88 10.91
CA GLU A 416 -41.50 15.39 12.20
C GLU A 416 -41.56 14.33 13.31
N GLN A 417 -42.64 13.53 13.33
CA GLN A 417 -42.86 12.47 14.32
C GLN A 417 -42.17 11.15 13.97
N ALA A 418 -41.79 10.96 12.71
CA ALA A 418 -41.02 9.81 12.26
C ALA A 418 -39.67 9.79 12.99
N GLN A 419 -39.37 8.68 13.66
CA GLN A 419 -38.02 8.44 14.15
C GLN A 419 -37.12 8.23 12.93
N VAL A 420 -36.41 9.28 12.50
CA VAL A 420 -35.39 9.19 11.45
C VAL A 420 -34.26 8.29 11.95
N ARG A 421 -34.39 6.98 11.72
CA ARG A 421 -33.30 5.99 11.91
C ARG A 421 -32.49 5.90 10.63
N GLY A 422 -31.99 7.03 10.15
CA GLY A 422 -31.04 7.06 9.01
C GLY A 422 -29.70 6.40 9.35
N ILE A 423 -29.40 6.25 10.64
CA ILE A 423 -28.22 5.57 11.18
C ILE A 423 -28.68 4.31 11.93
N HIS A 424 -28.29 3.14 11.42
CA HIS A 424 -28.44 1.87 12.13
C HIS A 424 -27.12 1.50 12.81
N VAL A 425 -27.16 1.18 14.09
CA VAL A 425 -25.99 0.60 14.76
C VAL A 425 -25.91 -0.87 14.35
N ILE A 426 -24.83 -1.25 13.65
CA ILE A 426 -24.56 -2.66 13.34
C ILE A 426 -23.95 -3.31 14.57
N ASP A 427 -22.92 -2.66 15.12
CA ASP A 427 -22.15 -3.20 16.24
C ASP A 427 -21.63 -2.08 17.14
N LEU A 428 -21.67 -2.31 18.46
CA LEU A 428 -21.14 -1.40 19.48
C LEU A 428 -19.68 -1.73 19.76
N ALA A 429 -18.94 -0.76 20.27
CA ALA A 429 -17.53 -0.98 20.57
C ALA A 429 -17.36 -1.87 21.81
N GLU A 430 -16.70 -3.01 21.63
CA GLU A 430 -16.24 -3.88 22.71
C GLU A 430 -14.90 -3.41 23.30
N GLN A 431 -14.61 -3.84 24.53
CA GLN A 431 -13.32 -3.55 25.18
C GLN A 431 -12.21 -4.40 24.54
N PRO A 432 -11.16 -3.79 23.97
CA PRO A 432 -10.08 -4.52 23.31
C PRO A 432 -9.24 -5.30 24.34
N ARG A 433 -9.02 -6.59 24.06
CA ARG A 433 -8.24 -7.48 24.94
C ARG A 433 -6.73 -7.31 24.81
N GLN A 434 -6.25 -6.68 23.73
CA GLN A 434 -4.83 -6.47 23.45
C GLN A 434 -4.56 -5.04 22.98
N PRO A 435 -3.38 -4.48 23.30
CA PRO A 435 -3.00 -3.16 22.81
C PRO A 435 -2.78 -3.18 21.29
N SER A 436 -3.08 -2.05 20.66
CA SER A 436 -2.93 -1.85 19.23
C SER A 436 -1.44 -1.88 18.83
N SER A 437 -1.14 -2.51 17.69
CA SER A 437 0.23 -2.81 17.25
C SER A 437 0.98 -1.61 16.65
N LYS A 438 0.43 -0.40 16.72
CA LYS A 438 1.01 0.82 16.13
C LYS A 438 2.14 1.40 16.99
N ARG A 439 3.14 0.57 17.31
CA ARG A 439 4.42 1.09 17.81
C ARG A 439 5.07 1.94 16.73
N PRO A 440 5.79 3.02 17.07
CA PRO A 440 6.28 3.93 16.06
C PRO A 440 7.54 3.36 15.38
N LEU A 441 7.33 2.41 14.47
CA LEU A 441 8.35 1.75 13.66
C LEU A 441 9.23 2.77 12.92
N LYS A 442 8.66 3.95 12.62
CA LYS A 442 9.38 5.10 12.04
C LYS A 442 10.55 5.56 12.92
N PHE A 443 10.38 5.68 14.24
CA PHE A 443 11.49 6.09 15.13
C PHE A 443 12.55 4.99 15.26
N LEU A 444 12.15 3.72 15.19
CA LEU A 444 13.09 2.60 15.14
C LEU A 444 13.95 2.64 13.87
N LEU A 445 13.34 2.95 12.73
CA LEU A 445 14.03 3.14 11.46
C LEU A 445 15.01 4.33 11.52
N PHE A 446 14.59 5.47 12.08
CA PHE A 446 15.47 6.63 12.27
C PHE A 446 16.64 6.34 13.21
N GLY A 447 16.44 5.60 14.30
CA GLY A 447 17.50 5.17 15.21
C GLY A 447 18.53 4.24 14.55
N LEU A 448 18.04 3.27 13.75
CA LEU A 448 18.88 2.36 12.97
C LEU A 448 19.74 3.09 11.93
N LEU A 449 19.12 3.97 11.15
CA LEU A 449 19.81 4.75 10.13
C LEU A 449 20.79 5.75 10.75
N GLY A 450 20.39 6.42 11.83
CA GLY A 450 21.24 7.37 12.56
C GLY A 450 22.48 6.70 13.16
N GLY A 451 22.31 5.54 13.80
CA GLY A 451 23.42 4.76 14.35
C GLY A 451 24.41 4.28 13.28
N LEU A 452 23.90 3.81 12.14
CA LEU A 452 24.74 3.39 11.02
C LEU A 452 25.52 4.59 10.46
N GLY A 453 24.85 5.73 10.25
CA GLY A 453 25.47 6.96 9.77
C GLY A 453 26.60 7.45 10.67
N LEU A 454 26.37 7.51 11.99
CA LEU A 454 27.37 7.92 12.97
C LEU A 454 28.55 6.93 13.01
N GLY A 455 28.29 5.63 12.95
CA GLY A 455 29.31 4.59 12.88
C GLY A 455 30.21 4.70 11.66
N VAL A 456 29.63 4.90 10.47
CA VAL A 456 30.38 5.09 9.22
C VAL A 456 31.19 6.39 9.26
N ALA A 457 30.58 7.50 9.69
CA ALA A 457 31.26 8.80 9.77
C ALA A 457 32.51 8.74 10.67
N THR A 458 32.38 8.13 11.85
CA THR A 458 33.48 7.99 12.82
C THR A 458 34.60 7.10 12.27
N ALA A 459 34.25 6.03 11.56
CA ALA A 459 35.22 5.13 10.94
C ALA A 459 35.97 5.80 9.77
N VAL A 460 35.26 6.58 8.94
CA VAL A 460 35.85 7.36 7.84
C VAL A 460 36.80 8.43 8.38
N LEU A 461 36.39 9.21 9.39
CA LEU A 461 37.23 10.24 10.00
C LEU A 461 38.53 9.66 10.56
N ARG A 462 38.46 8.52 11.23
CA ARG A 462 39.64 7.86 11.78
C ARG A 462 40.57 7.30 10.69
N GLU A 463 40.01 6.77 9.62
CA GLU A 463 40.79 6.27 8.48
C GLU A 463 41.48 7.43 7.73
N TYR A 464 40.76 8.55 7.55
CA TYR A 464 41.30 9.75 6.91
C TYR A 464 42.49 10.34 7.68
N ALA A 465 42.52 10.19 9.01
CA ALA A 465 43.62 10.65 9.85
C ALA A 465 44.90 9.79 9.77
N SER A 466 44.83 8.52 9.35
CA SER A 466 45.99 7.62 9.27
C SER A 466 46.45 7.36 7.82
N ARG A 467 47.38 8.17 7.29
CA ARG A 467 47.97 7.99 5.95
C ARG A 467 49.32 7.25 6.02
N VAL A 468 49.25 5.92 6.15
CA VAL A 468 50.41 5.03 6.19
C VAL A 468 50.71 4.49 4.78
N ILE A 469 51.96 4.13 4.49
CA ILE A 469 52.38 3.57 3.20
C ILE A 469 51.92 2.11 3.09
N GLU A 470 51.14 1.81 2.06
CA GLU A 470 50.56 0.48 1.82
C GLU A 470 50.83 -0.07 0.41
N THR A 471 51.57 0.65 -0.44
CA THR A 471 51.99 0.14 -1.76
C THR A 471 53.37 0.66 -2.15
N GLU A 472 54.07 -0.07 -3.02
CA GLU A 472 55.35 0.40 -3.59
C GLU A 472 55.18 1.66 -4.44
N GLN A 473 54.06 1.76 -5.18
CA GLN A 473 53.74 2.95 -5.96
C GLN A 473 53.60 4.19 -5.08
N GLU A 474 53.03 4.06 -3.88
CA GLU A 474 52.97 5.15 -2.91
C GLU A 474 54.36 5.54 -2.37
N VAL A 475 55.29 4.59 -2.24
CA VAL A 475 56.68 4.87 -1.88
C VAL A 475 57.32 5.72 -2.97
N VAL A 476 57.27 5.26 -4.23
CA VAL A 476 57.83 5.99 -5.38
C VAL A 476 57.18 7.37 -5.52
N ALA A 477 55.85 7.47 -5.40
CA ALA A 477 55.14 8.75 -5.48
C ALA A 477 55.37 9.68 -4.29
N ALA A 478 55.86 9.17 -3.15
CA ALA A 478 56.15 9.97 -1.97
C ALA A 478 57.62 10.39 -1.91
N SER A 479 58.55 9.48 -2.15
CA SER A 479 59.99 9.78 -2.10
C SER A 479 60.52 10.27 -3.44
N GLY A 480 59.96 9.85 -4.58
CA GLY A 480 60.60 10.02 -5.89
C GLY A 480 61.87 9.20 -6.06
N LEU A 481 62.11 8.21 -5.19
CA LEU A 481 63.26 7.31 -5.23
C LEU A 481 62.84 5.93 -5.77
N PRO A 482 63.76 5.18 -6.41
CA PRO A 482 63.49 3.83 -6.85
C PRO A 482 63.30 2.89 -5.66
N VAL A 483 62.35 1.95 -5.78
CA VAL A 483 62.20 0.85 -4.83
C VAL A 483 63.08 -0.30 -5.30
N LEU A 484 64.11 -0.66 -4.53
CA LEU A 484 65.07 -1.71 -4.90
C LEU A 484 64.54 -3.12 -4.68
N GLY A 485 63.49 -3.25 -3.87
CA GLY A 485 62.80 -4.51 -3.61
C GLY A 485 62.04 -4.49 -2.30
N SER A 486 61.22 -5.52 -2.11
CA SER A 486 60.29 -5.59 -1.00
C SER A 486 60.31 -6.95 -0.30
N ILE A 487 60.49 -6.93 1.02
CA ILE A 487 60.68 -8.12 1.85
C ILE A 487 59.34 -8.49 2.53
N PRO A 488 58.79 -9.70 2.29
CA PRO A 488 57.60 -10.22 2.95
C PRO A 488 57.74 -10.35 4.47
N ILE A 489 56.63 -10.21 5.20
CA ILE A 489 56.64 -10.47 6.64
C ILE A 489 57.01 -11.94 6.92
N ALA A 490 58.14 -12.16 7.60
CA ALA A 490 58.52 -13.48 8.09
C ALA A 490 57.72 -13.82 9.36
N ARG A 491 57.25 -15.07 9.46
CA ARG A 491 56.69 -15.58 10.72
C ARG A 491 57.83 -16.12 11.56
N PRO A 492 57.87 -15.84 12.88
CA PRO A 492 58.85 -16.48 13.75
C PRO A 492 58.68 -18.00 13.67
N LEU A 493 59.80 -18.72 13.57
CA LEU A 493 59.83 -20.18 13.61
C LEU A 493 59.11 -20.65 14.89
N THR A 494 58.19 -21.59 14.74
CA THR A 494 57.41 -22.17 15.85
C THR A 494 58.37 -22.80 16.86
N GLY A 495 58.48 -22.22 18.06
CA GLY A 495 59.33 -22.72 19.16
C GLY A 495 60.27 -21.69 19.78
N ALA A 496 60.40 -20.48 19.22
CA ALA A 496 61.26 -19.44 19.81
C ALA A 496 60.67 -18.89 21.14
N PRO A 497 61.49 -18.73 22.20
CA PRO A 497 61.02 -18.26 23.52
C PRO A 497 60.41 -16.86 23.45
N ALA A 498 59.38 -16.64 24.28
CA ALA A 498 58.44 -15.50 24.25
C ALA A 498 59.03 -14.09 24.53
N GLY A 499 60.36 -13.95 24.58
CA GLY A 499 61.08 -12.66 24.77
C GLY A 499 61.75 -12.09 23.51
N THR A 500 61.71 -12.79 22.37
CA THR A 500 62.50 -12.49 21.15
C THR A 500 61.93 -11.39 20.24
N LYS A 501 61.05 -10.50 20.73
CA LYS A 501 60.42 -9.46 19.89
C LYS A 501 61.36 -8.34 19.40
N THR A 502 62.58 -8.25 19.93
CA THR A 502 63.52 -7.15 19.61
C THR A 502 64.79 -7.57 18.90
N THR A 503 64.99 -8.87 18.65
CA THR A 503 66.16 -9.37 17.94
C THR A 503 65.91 -9.36 16.43
N PRO A 504 66.79 -8.77 15.61
CA PRO A 504 66.71 -8.88 14.15
C PRO A 504 66.63 -10.34 13.70
N MET A 505 65.72 -10.64 12.76
CA MET A 505 65.58 -12.00 12.22
C MET A 505 66.58 -12.24 11.09
N ILE A 506 67.21 -13.41 11.08
CA ILE A 506 68.05 -13.87 9.97
C ILE A 506 67.27 -14.96 9.22
N PHE A 507 67.06 -14.76 7.93
CA PHE A 507 66.33 -15.66 7.03
C PHE A 507 67.13 -16.08 5.81
N VAL A 508 68.18 -15.35 5.43
CA VAL A 508 69.22 -15.86 4.52
C VAL A 508 70.14 -16.74 5.36
N SER A 509 70.07 -18.05 5.21
CA SER A 509 70.90 -19.01 5.95
C SER A 509 71.26 -20.19 5.06
N THR A 510 72.38 -20.86 5.37
CA THR A 510 72.86 -22.04 4.64
C THR A 510 71.92 -23.25 4.68
N HIS A 511 70.89 -23.26 5.55
CA HIS A 511 70.07 -24.44 5.83
C HIS A 511 68.62 -24.39 5.28
N ASP A 512 68.14 -23.25 4.77
CA ASP A 512 66.86 -23.16 4.02
C ASP A 512 66.97 -22.12 2.88
N PRO A 513 67.58 -22.49 1.74
CA PRO A 513 67.94 -21.55 0.68
C PRO A 513 66.76 -21.04 -0.17
N HIS A 514 65.52 -21.52 0.05
CA HIS A 514 64.36 -21.22 -0.81
C HIS A 514 63.24 -20.43 -0.13
N SER A 515 63.54 -19.66 0.92
CA SER A 515 62.54 -18.77 1.51
C SER A 515 62.30 -17.52 0.65
N LEU A 516 61.03 -17.11 0.54
CA LEU A 516 60.66 -15.92 -0.24
C LEU A 516 61.38 -14.66 0.25
N GLN A 517 61.65 -14.57 1.56
CA GLN A 517 62.40 -13.46 2.16
C GLN A 517 63.88 -13.47 1.76
N ALA A 518 64.51 -14.65 1.70
CA ALA A 518 65.88 -14.78 1.23
C ALA A 518 66.00 -14.39 -0.25
N ASP A 519 65.08 -14.85 -1.09
CA ASP A 519 65.04 -14.47 -2.51
C ASP A 519 64.81 -12.96 -2.69
N SER A 520 63.96 -12.32 -1.87
CA SER A 520 63.83 -10.85 -1.85
C SER A 520 65.16 -10.16 -1.55
N CYS A 521 65.94 -10.65 -0.59
CA CYS A 521 67.25 -10.08 -0.26
C CYS A 521 68.28 -10.28 -1.39
N ARG A 522 68.27 -11.43 -2.08
CA ARG A 522 69.10 -11.68 -3.26
C ARG A 522 68.73 -10.77 -4.43
N ALA A 523 67.43 -10.50 -4.62
CA ALA A 523 66.94 -9.55 -5.61
C ALA A 523 67.40 -8.12 -5.30
N ILE A 524 67.27 -7.68 -4.03
CA ILE A 524 67.76 -6.36 -3.58
C ILE A 524 69.28 -6.24 -3.77
N ARG A 525 70.05 -7.28 -3.42
CA ARG A 525 71.50 -7.35 -3.69
C ARG A 525 71.81 -7.12 -5.17
N THR A 526 71.12 -7.86 -6.04
CA THR A 526 71.28 -7.77 -7.49
C THR A 526 70.94 -6.37 -8.01
N ALA A 527 69.89 -5.74 -7.48
CA ALA A 527 69.52 -4.35 -7.82
C ALA A 527 70.59 -3.34 -7.39
N ILE A 528 71.21 -3.52 -6.21
CA ILE A 528 72.32 -2.69 -5.73
C ILE A 528 73.56 -2.90 -6.62
N ASP A 529 73.88 -4.14 -6.99
CA ASP A 529 74.99 -4.45 -7.90
C ASP A 529 74.80 -3.79 -9.28
N CYS A 530 73.59 -3.87 -9.84
CA CYS A 530 73.26 -3.23 -11.11
C CYS A 530 73.37 -1.70 -11.02
N HIS A 531 72.92 -1.11 -9.91
CA HIS A 531 73.07 0.32 -9.69
C HIS A 531 74.55 0.73 -9.59
N SER A 532 75.36 -0.08 -8.91
CA SER A 532 76.80 0.17 -8.74
C SER A 532 77.60 0.05 -10.04
N LEU A 533 77.13 -0.69 -11.05
CA LEU A 533 77.79 -0.80 -12.36
C LEU A 533 77.69 0.49 -13.18
N GLY A 534 76.71 1.36 -12.89
CA GLY A 534 76.51 2.63 -13.60
C GLY A 534 77.30 3.81 -13.02
N LEU A 535 78.13 3.59 -11.99
CA LEU A 535 78.91 4.62 -11.31
C LEU A 535 80.39 4.52 -11.70
N GLU A 536 81.09 5.66 -11.75
CA GLU A 536 82.55 5.71 -11.99
C GLU A 536 83.34 4.99 -10.89
N HIS A 537 82.80 4.95 -9.68
CA HIS A 537 83.34 4.21 -8.54
C HIS A 537 82.29 3.26 -7.97
N PRO A 538 82.60 1.96 -7.80
CA PRO A 538 81.64 1.01 -7.26
C PRO A 538 81.34 1.32 -5.79
N ILE A 539 80.10 1.06 -5.37
CA ILE A 539 79.66 1.26 -3.98
C ILE A 539 80.38 0.24 -3.09
N LYS A 540 81.35 0.71 -2.31
CA LYS A 540 82.06 -0.11 -1.32
C LYS A 540 81.55 0.11 0.09
N THR A 541 80.99 1.28 0.41
CA THR A 541 80.43 1.61 1.73
C THR A 541 78.95 1.96 1.60
N LEU A 542 78.08 1.15 2.19
CA LEU A 542 76.63 1.30 2.12
C LEU A 542 76.04 1.41 3.53
N LEU A 543 75.45 2.55 3.83
CA LEU A 543 74.78 2.82 5.10
C LEU A 543 73.28 2.51 5.00
N VAL A 544 72.73 1.80 5.98
CA VAL A 544 71.30 1.46 6.04
C VAL A 544 70.63 2.26 7.16
N THR A 545 69.60 3.03 6.81
CA THR A 545 68.83 3.84 7.77
C THR A 545 67.32 3.73 7.51
N SER A 546 66.50 4.31 8.37
CA SER A 546 65.04 4.34 8.22
C SER A 546 64.43 5.66 8.69
N PRO A 547 63.22 6.04 8.24
CA PRO A 547 62.51 7.21 8.76
C PRO A 547 62.24 7.09 10.26
N THR A 548 61.79 5.93 10.73
CA THR A 548 61.35 5.72 12.11
C THR A 548 61.94 4.45 12.73
N ALA A 549 61.92 4.38 14.07
CA ALA A 549 62.34 3.17 14.77
C ALA A 549 61.41 1.99 14.44
N HIS A 550 61.96 0.78 14.40
CA HIS A 550 61.26 -0.47 14.08
C HIS A 550 60.82 -0.65 12.63
N ASP A 551 61.34 0.16 11.69
CA ASP A 551 61.12 -0.08 10.25
C ASP A 551 61.87 -1.36 9.75
N GLY A 552 62.82 -1.85 10.54
CA GLY A 552 63.53 -3.12 10.32
C GLY A 552 64.86 -2.99 9.59
N LYS A 553 65.48 -1.80 9.61
CA LYS A 553 66.83 -1.50 9.10
C LYS A 553 67.88 -2.59 9.41
N SER A 554 68.03 -2.95 10.68
CA SER A 554 69.01 -3.95 11.16
C SER A 554 68.70 -5.36 10.65
N THR A 555 67.42 -5.69 10.44
CA THR A 555 67.00 -6.95 9.82
C THR A 555 67.35 -6.99 8.33
N VAL A 556 67.06 -5.92 7.60
CA VAL A 556 67.41 -5.82 6.17
C VAL A 556 68.92 -5.88 5.99
N LEU A 557 69.68 -5.14 6.80
CA LEU A 557 71.13 -5.07 6.73
C LEU A 557 71.80 -6.43 6.93
N LEU A 558 71.43 -7.20 7.96
CA LEU A 558 72.04 -8.51 8.21
C LEU A 558 71.77 -9.51 7.08
N ASN A 559 70.53 -9.55 6.57
CA ASN A 559 70.18 -10.48 5.50
C ASN A 559 70.80 -10.05 4.16
N LEU A 560 70.98 -8.75 3.95
CA LEU A 560 71.71 -8.24 2.80
C LEU A 560 73.20 -8.60 2.88
N ALA A 561 73.82 -8.47 4.07
CA ALA A 561 75.21 -8.89 4.30
C ALA A 561 75.41 -10.36 3.92
N LEU A 562 74.51 -11.24 4.37
CA LEU A 562 74.56 -12.66 4.06
C LEU A 562 74.35 -12.95 2.57
N ALA A 563 73.44 -12.23 1.90
CA ALA A 563 73.26 -12.36 0.46
C ALA A 563 74.53 -11.97 -0.33
N PHE A 564 75.29 -10.97 0.15
CA PHE A 564 76.58 -10.60 -0.46
C PHE A 564 77.69 -11.62 -0.17
N VAL A 565 77.74 -12.19 1.04
CA VAL A 565 78.65 -13.30 1.38
C VAL A 565 78.39 -14.52 0.50
N GLU A 566 77.12 -14.89 0.27
CA GLU A 566 76.73 -15.98 -0.65
C GLU A 566 77.30 -15.77 -2.08
N SER A 567 77.51 -14.51 -2.50
CA SER A 567 78.09 -14.17 -3.81
C SER A 567 79.63 -14.17 -3.84
N GLY A 568 80.29 -14.59 -2.75
CA GLY A 568 81.75 -14.67 -2.64
C GLY A 568 82.45 -13.36 -2.28
N ARG A 569 81.71 -12.30 -1.91
CA ARG A 569 82.31 -11.03 -1.48
C ARG A 569 82.79 -11.10 -0.04
N ARG A 570 83.93 -10.45 0.24
CA ARG A 570 84.37 -10.16 1.61
C ARG A 570 83.55 -9.00 2.15
N VAL A 571 82.65 -9.30 3.07
CA VAL A 571 81.72 -8.31 3.66
C VAL A 571 82.15 -7.94 5.06
N LEU A 572 82.13 -6.65 5.35
CA LEU A 572 82.31 -6.08 6.67
C LEU A 572 81.00 -5.46 7.15
N VAL A 573 80.58 -5.74 8.37
CA VAL A 573 79.38 -5.15 8.97
C VAL A 573 79.75 -4.31 10.19
N ILE A 574 79.33 -3.05 10.21
CA ILE A 574 79.60 -2.10 11.30
C ILE A 574 78.29 -1.69 11.96
N ASP A 575 78.17 -1.90 13.27
CA ASP A 575 77.03 -1.41 14.06
C ASP A 575 77.31 0.03 14.55
N ALA A 576 76.89 1.02 13.75
CA ALA A 576 77.00 2.44 14.10
C ALA A 576 75.74 3.00 14.80
N ASP A 577 74.79 2.14 15.21
CA ASP A 577 73.70 2.53 16.13
C ASP A 577 74.20 2.50 17.59
N LEU A 578 75.05 3.47 17.92
CA LEU A 578 75.67 3.62 19.24
C LEU A 578 74.66 3.89 20.37
N ARG A 579 73.37 4.10 20.04
CA ARG A 579 72.31 4.35 21.03
C ARG A 579 71.52 3.09 21.36
N ARG A 580 71.16 2.29 20.36
CA ARG A 580 70.34 1.07 20.50
C ARG A 580 70.85 -0.06 19.60
N SER A 581 72.11 -0.45 19.79
CA SER A 581 72.71 -1.61 19.13
C SER A 581 71.88 -2.87 19.35
N SER A 582 71.57 -3.56 18.25
CA SER A 582 70.77 -4.78 18.23
C SER A 582 71.40 -5.92 17.42
N LEU A 583 72.43 -5.62 16.62
CA LEU A 583 73.08 -6.58 15.73
C LEU A 583 73.86 -7.65 16.50
N HIS A 584 74.64 -7.26 17.51
CA HIS A 584 75.43 -8.20 18.30
C HIS A 584 74.59 -9.35 18.91
N ARG A 585 73.33 -9.07 19.30
CA ARG A 585 72.38 -10.07 19.80
C ARG A 585 71.87 -11.02 18.73
N ALA A 586 71.69 -10.55 17.49
CA ALA A 586 71.26 -11.40 16.38
C ALA A 586 72.39 -12.32 15.91
N VAL A 587 73.63 -11.82 15.98
CA VAL A 587 74.82 -12.50 15.49
C VAL A 587 75.49 -13.37 16.57
N GLY A 588 75.16 -13.17 17.85
CA GLY A 588 75.63 -14.00 18.96
C GLY A 588 77.03 -13.64 19.47
N VAL A 589 77.44 -12.37 19.35
CA VAL A 589 78.76 -11.90 19.80
C VAL A 589 78.68 -10.93 21.00
N PRO A 590 79.70 -10.89 21.88
CA PRO A 590 79.78 -9.88 22.95
C PRO A 590 79.90 -8.45 22.41
N ASN A 591 79.32 -7.47 23.13
CA ASN A 591 79.33 -6.04 22.75
C ASN A 591 80.11 -5.16 23.73
N GLU A 592 81.11 -5.72 24.41
CA GLU A 592 81.90 -5.02 25.45
C GLU A 592 82.96 -4.08 24.87
N ARG A 593 83.53 -4.44 23.71
CA ARG A 593 84.49 -3.63 22.95
C ARG A 593 84.03 -3.54 21.51
N GLY A 594 84.07 -2.35 20.91
CA GLY A 594 83.60 -2.17 19.53
C GLY A 594 83.94 -0.81 18.92
N LEU A 595 83.07 -0.30 18.05
CA LEU A 595 83.25 0.96 17.31
C LEU A 595 83.58 2.13 18.23
N VAL A 596 82.91 2.25 19.39
CA VAL A 596 83.19 3.31 20.36
C VAL A 596 84.63 3.26 20.87
N ASP A 597 85.14 2.07 21.20
CA ASP A 597 86.51 1.90 21.69
C ASP A 597 87.55 2.15 20.59
N MET A 598 87.27 1.76 19.34
CA MET A 598 88.15 2.07 18.22
C MET A 598 88.27 3.58 17.97
N LEU A 599 87.15 4.31 18.05
CA LEU A 599 87.12 5.75 17.82
C LEU A 599 87.64 6.59 19.00
N GLN A 600 87.58 6.08 20.23
CA GLN A 600 88.01 6.81 21.45
C GLN A 600 89.39 6.41 21.97
N LYS A 601 89.71 5.11 21.93
CA LYS A 601 90.89 4.52 22.61
C LYS A 601 91.98 4.04 21.64
N GLY A 602 91.76 4.16 20.33
CA GLY A 602 92.74 3.75 19.32
C GLY A 602 93.04 2.24 19.32
N VAL A 603 92.05 1.42 19.67
CA VAL A 603 92.16 -0.05 19.63
C VAL A 603 92.58 -0.52 18.25
N ALA A 604 93.58 -1.40 18.18
CA ALA A 604 94.10 -1.92 16.92
C ALA A 604 93.03 -2.68 16.13
N TRP A 605 93.09 -2.58 14.78
CA TRP A 605 92.11 -3.15 13.86
C TRP A 605 91.68 -4.60 14.18
N PRO A 606 92.59 -5.57 14.45
CA PRO A 606 92.19 -6.95 14.70
C PRO A 606 91.37 -7.15 15.99
N GLU A 607 91.55 -6.27 16.98
CA GLU A 607 90.94 -6.43 18.30
C GLU A 607 89.48 -5.96 18.37
N GLY A 608 89.10 -5.01 17.50
CA GLY A 608 87.76 -4.45 17.43
C GLY A 608 86.77 -5.30 16.64
N PHE A 609 87.25 -6.07 15.66
CA PHE A 609 86.41 -6.92 14.82
C PHE A 609 86.23 -8.32 15.40
N ARG A 610 85.10 -8.94 15.08
CA ARG A 610 84.75 -10.32 15.43
C ARG A 610 84.40 -11.08 14.16
N GLY A 611 85.12 -12.17 13.91
CA GLY A 611 84.74 -13.13 12.89
C GLY A 611 83.43 -13.81 13.28
N VAL A 612 82.47 -13.86 12.36
CA VAL A 612 81.16 -14.47 12.60
C VAL A 612 81.08 -15.80 11.86
N ALA A 613 80.49 -16.82 12.50
CA ALA A 613 80.26 -18.14 11.88
C ALA A 613 79.47 -18.10 10.57
N THR A 614 78.79 -16.98 10.28
CA THR A 614 77.99 -16.77 9.08
C THR A 614 78.76 -16.17 7.90
N GLY A 615 80.08 -15.95 8.02
CA GLY A 615 80.97 -15.64 6.89
C GLY A 615 81.21 -14.15 6.58
N PHE A 616 80.94 -13.24 7.52
CA PHE A 616 81.35 -11.83 7.43
C PHE A 616 82.05 -11.38 8.71
N ASP A 617 82.87 -10.32 8.61
CA ASP A 617 83.49 -9.69 9.77
C ASP A 617 82.58 -8.63 10.36
N PHE A 618 82.43 -8.63 11.68
CA PHE A 618 81.49 -7.75 12.38
C PHE A 618 82.19 -6.85 13.40
N LEU A 619 81.95 -5.55 13.30
CA LEU A 619 82.32 -4.55 14.30
C LEU A 619 81.09 -4.21 15.16
N PRO A 620 81.00 -4.74 16.39
CA PRO A 620 79.97 -4.35 17.34
C PRO A 620 80.05 -2.85 17.70
N SER A 621 78.97 -2.27 18.22
CA SER A 621 78.97 -0.85 18.61
C SER A 621 79.94 -0.57 19.77
N GLY A 622 80.11 -1.54 20.67
CA GLY A 622 80.71 -1.34 21.98
C GLY A 622 79.72 -0.74 22.98
N ILE A 623 80.23 -0.39 24.16
CA ILE A 623 79.44 0.21 25.24
C ILE A 623 78.91 1.58 24.79
N LYS A 624 77.66 1.88 25.16
CA LYS A 624 76.92 3.08 24.77
C LYS A 624 77.74 4.36 25.01
N ALA A 625 78.01 5.11 23.94
CA ALA A 625 78.74 6.37 24.01
C ALA A 625 77.89 7.52 24.60
N ALA A 626 78.55 8.43 25.33
CA ALA A 626 77.92 9.65 25.86
C ALA A 626 77.54 10.65 24.76
N ASN A 627 78.37 10.78 23.71
CA ASN A 627 78.10 11.65 22.56
C ASN A 627 78.33 10.92 21.22
N PRO A 628 77.36 10.10 20.76
CA PRO A 628 77.48 9.32 19.53
C PRO A 628 77.75 10.14 18.26
N GLY A 629 77.04 11.26 18.07
CA GLY A 629 77.13 12.06 16.85
C GLY A 629 78.54 12.64 16.62
N ALA A 630 79.20 13.09 17.69
CA ALA A 630 80.57 13.61 17.62
C ALA A 630 81.61 12.52 17.27
N LEU A 631 81.40 11.27 17.73
CA LEU A 631 82.27 10.16 17.37
C LEU A 631 82.13 9.79 15.89
N LEU A 632 80.89 9.74 15.38
CA LEU A 632 80.62 9.39 13.99
C LEU A 632 81.05 10.50 13.00
N SER A 633 81.09 11.76 13.42
CA SER A 633 81.61 12.87 12.60
C SER A 633 83.13 13.04 12.66
N SER A 634 83.81 12.34 13.56
CA SER A 634 85.25 12.48 13.81
C SER A 634 86.12 12.08 12.60
N ARG A 635 87.37 12.55 12.59
CA ARG A 635 88.39 12.14 11.61
C ARG A 635 88.73 10.65 11.71
N HIS A 636 88.79 10.10 12.92
CA HIS A 636 89.01 8.68 13.16
C HIS A 636 87.96 7.79 12.49
N MET A 637 86.70 8.25 12.38
CA MET A 637 85.66 7.51 11.66
C MET A 637 85.93 7.46 10.15
N ALA A 638 86.45 8.55 9.57
CA ALA A 638 86.84 8.55 8.16
C ALA A 638 88.02 7.60 7.91
N GLU A 639 89.05 7.67 8.76
CA GLU A 639 90.21 6.77 8.70
C GLU A 639 89.82 5.30 8.87
N LEU A 640 88.86 5.00 9.74
CA LEU A 640 88.32 3.65 9.93
C LEU A 640 87.57 3.17 8.68
N LEU A 641 86.80 4.03 8.01
CA LEU A 641 86.10 3.68 6.77
C LEU A 641 87.07 3.47 5.60
N ASP A 642 88.13 4.27 5.49
CA ASP A 642 89.16 4.08 4.46
C ASP A 642 89.90 2.75 4.66
N GLN A 643 90.28 2.47 5.91
CA GLN A 643 90.82 1.16 6.30
C GLN A 643 89.85 -0.01 6.05
N ALA A 644 88.54 0.21 6.15
CA ALA A 644 87.52 -0.79 5.83
C ALA A 644 87.42 -1.05 4.32
N ARG A 645 87.50 0.01 3.51
CA ARG A 645 87.43 -0.03 2.03
C ARG A 645 88.59 -0.82 1.39
N GLU A 646 89.74 -0.86 2.05
CA GLU A 646 90.92 -1.62 1.61
C GLU A 646 90.80 -3.12 1.90
N ARG A 647 90.09 -3.48 2.98
CA ARG A 647 90.07 -4.86 3.51
C ARG A 647 88.82 -5.66 3.14
N ALA A 648 87.74 -4.99 2.77
CA ALA A 648 86.49 -5.60 2.36
C ALA A 648 86.05 -5.15 0.96
N ASP A 649 85.33 -6.01 0.25
CA ASP A 649 84.75 -5.68 -1.04
C ASP A 649 83.45 -4.87 -0.85
N LEU A 650 82.79 -5.01 0.31
CA LEU A 650 81.64 -4.23 0.71
C LEU A 650 81.59 -4.04 2.24
N VAL A 651 81.31 -2.82 2.69
CA VAL A 651 81.14 -2.43 4.09
C VAL A 651 79.69 -1.98 4.29
N LEU A 652 78.94 -2.69 5.12
CA LEU A 652 77.55 -2.41 5.47
C LEU A 652 77.46 -1.78 6.87
N ILE A 653 76.80 -0.63 6.98
CA ILE A 653 76.80 0.17 8.20
C ILE A 653 75.37 0.36 8.70
N ASP A 654 75.05 -0.13 9.90
CA ASP A 654 73.74 0.10 10.54
C ASP A 654 73.75 1.45 11.24
N SER A 655 72.70 2.25 11.06
CA SER A 655 72.63 3.60 11.61
C SER A 655 71.28 3.87 12.28
N PRO A 656 71.20 4.75 13.29
CA PRO A 656 69.92 5.07 13.93
C PRO A 656 68.92 5.69 12.94
N PRO A 657 67.60 5.61 13.21
CA PRO A 657 66.59 6.19 12.32
C PRO A 657 66.73 7.71 12.19
N VAL A 658 66.73 8.23 10.96
CA VAL A 658 67.08 9.63 10.65
C VAL A 658 66.15 10.66 11.29
N LEU A 659 64.85 10.35 11.45
CA LEU A 659 63.92 11.27 12.13
C LEU A 659 63.92 11.13 13.65
N ALA A 660 64.46 10.03 14.17
CA ALA A 660 64.56 9.84 15.61
C ALA A 660 65.78 10.57 16.16
N VAL A 661 66.90 10.55 15.43
CA VAL A 661 68.18 11.10 15.87
C VAL A 661 69.00 11.58 14.66
N SER A 662 69.63 12.74 14.76
CA SER A 662 70.48 13.34 13.71
C SER A 662 71.91 12.77 13.63
N ASP A 663 72.31 11.90 14.56
CA ASP A 663 73.69 11.40 14.68
C ASP A 663 74.19 10.65 13.43
N CYS A 664 73.30 10.10 12.61
CA CYS A 664 73.67 9.40 11.39
C CYS A 664 73.95 10.32 10.20
N LEU A 665 73.49 11.59 10.23
CA LEU A 665 73.59 12.50 9.09
C LEU A 665 75.04 12.80 8.67
N PRO A 666 76.00 13.08 9.58
CA PRO A 666 77.40 13.28 9.20
C PRO A 666 78.01 12.04 8.56
N LEU A 667 77.62 10.85 9.06
CA LEU A 667 78.11 9.58 8.53
C LEU A 667 77.61 9.32 7.11
N CYS A 668 76.39 9.76 6.78
CA CYS A 668 75.82 9.65 5.43
C CYS A 668 76.63 10.39 4.35
N THR A 669 77.46 11.36 4.74
CA THR A 669 78.34 12.11 3.82
C THR A 669 79.71 11.46 3.61
N LYS A 670 80.06 10.46 4.43
CA LYS A 670 81.36 9.77 4.40
C LYS A 670 81.29 8.41 3.68
N VAL A 671 80.10 7.98 3.28
CA VAL A 671 79.81 6.69 2.64
C VAL A 671 79.41 6.89 1.19
N ASP A 672 79.58 5.85 0.38
CA ASP A 672 79.34 5.91 -1.07
C ASP A 672 77.83 5.85 -1.40
N GLY A 673 77.03 5.25 -0.52
CA GLY A 673 75.58 5.19 -0.69
C GLY A 673 74.78 5.01 0.61
N VAL A 674 73.51 5.43 0.57
CA VAL A 674 72.54 5.27 1.64
C VAL A 674 71.32 4.48 1.15
N LEU A 675 70.98 3.41 1.87
CA LEU A 675 69.80 2.60 1.67
C LEU A 675 68.72 2.99 2.68
N LEU A 676 67.55 3.42 2.20
CA LEU A 676 66.45 3.84 3.06
C LEU A 676 65.43 2.70 3.24
N VAL A 677 65.22 2.23 4.46
CA VAL A 677 64.27 1.16 4.77
C VAL A 677 62.96 1.73 5.30
N THR A 678 61.85 1.30 4.71
CA THR A 678 60.49 1.63 5.16
C THR A 678 59.71 0.37 5.51
N ARG A 679 58.69 0.47 6.35
CA ARG A 679 57.87 -0.65 6.77
C ARG A 679 56.43 -0.53 6.29
N PHE A 680 55.98 -1.55 5.58
CA PHE A 680 54.62 -1.67 5.05
C PHE A 680 53.57 -1.55 6.15
N GLY A 681 52.55 -0.71 5.94
CA GLY A 681 51.45 -0.52 6.89
C GLY A 681 51.86 0.10 8.24
N THR A 682 53.12 0.58 8.37
CA THR A 682 53.61 1.25 9.59
C THR A 682 54.19 2.64 9.30
N THR A 683 55.08 2.78 8.31
CA THR A 683 55.74 4.06 8.03
C THR A 683 54.77 5.04 7.38
N GLN A 684 54.61 6.23 7.96
CA GLN A 684 53.75 7.28 7.41
C GLN A 684 54.35 7.92 6.17
N ARG A 685 53.52 8.28 5.19
CA ARG A 685 53.96 8.96 3.95
C ARG A 685 54.75 10.23 4.24
N ARG A 686 54.27 11.03 5.21
CA ARG A 686 54.94 12.28 5.63
C ARG A 686 56.33 12.02 6.24
N SER A 687 56.50 10.92 6.97
CA SER A 687 57.79 10.55 7.56
C SER A 687 58.80 10.17 6.48
N LEU A 688 58.40 9.39 5.48
CA LEU A 688 59.28 9.07 4.34
C LEU A 688 59.77 10.32 3.60
N ILE A 689 58.85 11.25 3.30
CA ILE A 689 59.18 12.53 2.63
C ILE A 689 60.21 13.32 3.45
N ARG A 690 59.98 13.45 4.77
CA ARG A 690 60.89 14.19 5.66
C ARG A 690 62.27 13.52 5.78
N ALA A 691 62.30 12.20 5.90
CA ALA A 691 63.54 11.44 6.00
C ALA A 691 64.41 11.62 4.77
N LYS A 692 63.82 11.52 3.57
CA LYS A 692 64.48 11.82 2.31
C LYS A 692 65.03 13.26 2.28
N ALA A 693 64.19 14.24 2.59
CA ALA A 693 64.59 15.64 2.56
C ALA A 693 65.77 15.94 3.50
N MET A 694 65.84 15.30 4.67
CA MET A 694 67.00 15.43 5.58
C MET A 694 68.28 14.84 4.99
N LEU A 695 68.20 13.68 4.33
CA LEU A 695 69.34 13.04 3.68
C LEU A 695 69.82 13.84 2.45
N GLU A 696 68.91 14.32 1.61
CA GLU A 696 69.24 15.19 0.47
C GLU A 696 69.88 16.50 0.92
N LYS A 697 69.39 17.10 2.02
CA LYS A 697 69.94 18.36 2.54
C LYS A 697 71.40 18.27 2.97
N VAL A 698 71.86 17.10 3.41
CA VAL A 698 73.27 16.89 3.78
C VAL A 698 74.12 16.36 2.61
N GLY A 699 73.54 16.22 1.42
CA GLY A 699 74.25 15.74 0.23
C GLY A 699 74.47 14.22 0.21
N ALA A 700 73.68 13.44 0.95
CA ALA A 700 73.82 11.99 0.96
C ALA A 700 73.31 11.37 -0.37
N HIS A 701 74.07 10.43 -0.92
CA HIS A 701 73.66 9.68 -2.11
C HIS A 701 72.69 8.55 -1.75
N ILE A 702 71.40 8.73 -2.02
CA ILE A 702 70.37 7.72 -1.68
C ILE A 702 70.22 6.74 -2.85
N VAL A 703 70.69 5.50 -2.65
CA VAL A 703 70.67 4.42 -3.66
C VAL A 703 69.24 3.99 -3.99
N GLY A 704 68.36 3.96 -2.98
CA GLY A 704 66.95 3.64 -3.16
C GLY A 704 66.25 3.26 -1.85
N VAL A 705 65.02 2.79 -1.98
CA VAL A 705 64.15 2.42 -0.86
C VAL A 705 63.89 0.91 -0.84
N VAL A 706 63.98 0.30 0.34
CA VAL A 706 63.53 -1.09 0.58
C VAL A 706 62.24 -1.08 1.39
N VAL A 707 61.23 -1.81 0.93
CA VAL A 707 59.95 -1.93 1.63
C VAL A 707 59.91 -3.24 2.42
N ASN A 708 60.05 -3.14 3.73
CA ASN A 708 60.07 -4.27 4.64
C ASN A 708 58.67 -4.60 5.20
N GLY A 709 58.41 -5.88 5.45
CA GLY A 709 57.21 -6.35 6.14
C GLY A 709 55.93 -6.35 5.29
N LEU A 710 56.03 -6.62 3.98
CA LEU A 710 54.87 -6.74 3.08
C LEU A 710 53.78 -7.66 3.67
N SER A 711 52.52 -7.21 3.58
CA SER A 711 51.38 -7.99 4.09
C SER A 711 51.15 -9.28 3.29
N PRO A 712 50.65 -10.38 3.89
CA PRO A 712 50.41 -11.63 3.15
C PRO A 712 49.46 -11.52 1.95
N ARG A 713 48.62 -10.47 1.91
CA ARG A 713 47.76 -10.18 0.76
C ARG A 713 48.56 -9.56 -0.38
N GLU A 714 49.37 -8.56 -0.10
CA GLU A 714 50.24 -7.94 -1.11
C GLU A 714 51.37 -8.87 -1.53
N THR A 715 51.93 -9.68 -0.63
CA THR A 715 52.89 -10.73 -0.98
C THR A 715 52.29 -11.69 -2.02
N ARG A 716 51.03 -12.10 -1.86
CA ARG A 716 50.36 -12.95 -2.86
C ARG A 716 50.15 -12.25 -4.19
N ARG A 717 49.98 -10.92 -4.20
CA ARG A 717 49.77 -10.12 -5.40
C ARG A 717 51.09 -9.88 -6.14
N TYR A 718 52.12 -9.49 -5.40
CA TYR A 718 53.46 -9.19 -5.90
C TYR A 718 54.21 -10.44 -6.38
N TYR A 719 54.11 -11.53 -5.62
CA TYR A 719 54.72 -12.83 -5.97
C TYR A 719 53.71 -13.81 -6.59
N ALA A 720 52.58 -13.33 -7.14
CA ALA A 720 51.57 -14.19 -7.77
C ALA A 720 52.17 -15.01 -8.92
N GLU A 721 52.91 -14.31 -9.78
CA GLU A 721 53.52 -14.84 -10.99
C GLU A 721 54.81 -15.61 -10.69
N TYR A 722 55.62 -15.10 -9.74
CA TYR A 722 56.81 -15.78 -9.24
C TYR A 722 56.50 -17.15 -8.60
N ASN A 723 55.43 -17.25 -7.79
CA ASN A 723 54.99 -18.54 -7.24
C ASN A 723 54.52 -19.53 -8.32
N HIS A 724 54.05 -19.02 -9.47
CA HIS A 724 53.64 -19.84 -10.61
C HIS A 724 54.85 -20.31 -11.43
N TYR A 725 55.93 -19.52 -11.46
CA TYR A 725 57.16 -19.79 -12.20
C TYR A 725 58.13 -20.72 -11.44
N VAL A 726 58.31 -20.52 -10.13
CA VAL A 726 59.31 -21.27 -9.33
C VAL A 726 58.83 -22.67 -8.93
N GLY A 727 57.59 -23.05 -9.25
CA GLY A 727 57.13 -24.44 -9.08
C GLY A 727 57.42 -25.01 -7.70
N SER A 728 57.22 -24.22 -6.62
CA SER A 728 57.52 -24.73 -5.28
C SER A 728 56.56 -25.86 -4.94
N GLY A 729 57.15 -27.05 -4.74
CA GLY A 729 56.45 -28.30 -4.48
C GLY A 729 55.41 -28.13 -3.39
N LYS A 730 54.16 -28.48 -3.72
CA LYS A 730 53.04 -28.54 -2.78
C LYS A 730 53.38 -29.52 -1.65
N SER A 731 53.90 -29.03 -0.53
CA SER A 731 53.78 -29.74 0.73
C SER A 731 52.31 -29.74 1.12
N ARG A 732 51.69 -30.87 0.88
CA ARG A 732 50.29 -31.21 1.10
C ARG A 732 50.03 -31.27 2.61
N ARG A 733 50.02 -30.11 3.28
CA ARG A 733 49.60 -30.01 4.68
C ARG A 733 48.08 -30.01 4.73
N THR A 734 47.53 -31.19 5.03
CA THR A 734 46.14 -31.41 5.41
C THR A 734 45.65 -30.31 6.34
N ARG A 735 44.76 -29.47 5.82
CA ARG A 735 44.09 -28.42 6.60
C ARG A 735 43.09 -29.11 7.51
N ARG A 736 43.56 -29.47 8.71
CA ARG A 736 42.70 -29.86 9.83
C ARG A 736 41.75 -28.69 10.07
N ARG A 737 40.47 -28.85 9.70
CA ARG A 737 39.38 -27.94 10.04
C ARG A 737 39.34 -27.84 11.56
N LYS A 738 40.01 -26.83 12.14
CA LYS A 738 39.66 -26.39 13.50
C LYS A 738 38.30 -25.73 13.38
N SER A 739 37.31 -26.51 13.80
CA SER A 739 35.96 -26.10 14.15
C SER A 739 35.98 -24.71 14.79
N MET A 740 35.50 -23.71 14.05
CA MET A 740 35.24 -22.37 14.53
C MET A 740 33.83 -22.36 15.15
N LYS A 741 33.60 -23.26 16.11
CA LYS A 741 32.41 -23.30 16.97
C LYS A 741 32.76 -22.67 18.31
N SER A 742 32.82 -21.33 18.40
CA SER A 742 32.60 -20.62 19.69
C SER A 742 32.48 -19.08 19.59
N PHE A 743 32.26 -18.46 18.42
CA PHE A 743 32.27 -16.99 18.34
C PHE A 743 31.09 -16.35 17.56
N PHE A 744 30.07 -17.14 17.22
CA PHE A 744 28.83 -16.67 16.58
C PHE A 744 27.59 -17.31 17.22
N SER A 745 27.54 -17.34 18.55
CA SER A 745 26.43 -17.93 19.32
C SER A 745 25.57 -16.88 20.04
N GLY A 746 25.45 -15.66 19.51
CA GLY A 746 24.66 -14.60 20.17
C GLY A 746 23.86 -13.65 19.28
N LEU A 747 23.97 -13.70 17.94
CA LEU A 747 23.33 -12.68 17.09
C LEU A 747 22.78 -13.24 15.76
N LEU A 748 22.43 -14.53 15.71
CA LEU A 748 21.96 -15.20 14.48
C LEU A 748 20.88 -16.27 14.75
N ILE A 749 20.01 -16.03 15.75
CA ILE A 749 18.87 -16.91 16.09
C ILE A 749 17.51 -16.32 15.63
N VAL A 750 17.47 -15.15 15.00
CA VAL A 750 16.21 -14.56 14.46
C VAL A 750 16.14 -14.59 12.92
N LEU A 751 17.16 -15.15 12.23
CA LEU A 751 17.26 -15.02 10.76
C LEU A 751 17.72 -16.29 10.02
N SER A 752 17.34 -17.47 10.50
CA SER A 752 17.81 -18.75 9.93
C SER A 752 16.79 -19.91 9.93
N VAL A 753 15.50 -19.64 9.65
CA VAL A 753 14.51 -20.71 9.40
C VAL A 753 14.09 -20.85 7.93
N LEU A 754 14.46 -19.97 7.01
CA LEU A 754 14.07 -20.13 5.59
C LEU A 754 15.27 -19.85 4.69
N GLY A 755 16.04 -20.88 4.37
CA GLY A 755 17.20 -20.72 3.49
C GLY A 755 18.01 -21.98 3.31
N SER A 756 17.36 -23.10 2.96
CA SER A 756 18.04 -24.27 2.41
C SER A 756 17.09 -25.00 1.48
N GLY A 757 17.24 -24.73 0.18
CA GLY A 757 16.53 -25.45 -0.86
C GLY A 757 16.83 -24.86 -2.23
N ILE A 758 17.51 -25.63 -3.07
CA ILE A 758 17.68 -25.45 -4.52
C ILE A 758 18.79 -24.46 -4.92
N THR A 759 20.03 -24.94 -4.96
CA THR A 759 20.97 -24.52 -6.01
C THR A 759 20.63 -25.28 -7.28
N ALA A 760 19.64 -24.80 -8.03
CA ALA A 760 19.57 -25.07 -9.45
C ALA A 760 20.48 -24.04 -10.12
N ARG A 761 21.48 -24.53 -10.84
CA ARG A 761 22.33 -23.71 -11.70
C ARG A 761 21.45 -23.23 -12.86
N ALA A 762 20.83 -22.05 -12.71
CA ALA A 762 20.16 -21.39 -13.82
C ALA A 762 21.26 -20.94 -14.79
N ALA A 763 21.18 -21.39 -16.04
CA ALA A 763 21.91 -20.78 -17.13
C ALA A 763 21.50 -19.29 -17.20
N GLU A 764 22.45 -18.38 -17.33
CA GLU A 764 22.16 -16.99 -17.64
C GLU A 764 21.63 -16.93 -19.08
N ASP A 765 20.31 -16.91 -19.24
CA ASP A 765 19.70 -16.56 -20.52
C ASP A 765 19.92 -15.06 -20.75
N GLU A 766 20.95 -14.75 -21.53
CA GLU A 766 21.28 -13.39 -21.96
C GLU A 766 20.14 -12.82 -22.83
N TYR A 767 19.77 -11.55 -22.59
CA TYR A 767 18.64 -10.91 -23.29
C TYR A 767 18.84 -10.91 -24.81
N ARG A 768 17.87 -11.45 -25.54
CA ARG A 768 17.80 -11.42 -27.00
C ARG A 768 16.81 -10.37 -27.45
N ILE A 769 17.21 -9.57 -28.42
CA ILE A 769 16.39 -8.49 -28.99
C ILE A 769 15.21 -9.11 -29.73
N GLY A 770 14.01 -8.57 -29.56
CA GLY A 770 12.81 -9.01 -30.25
C GLY A 770 12.17 -7.91 -31.09
N ALA A 771 11.14 -8.28 -31.87
CA ALA A 771 10.37 -7.32 -32.67
C ALA A 771 9.71 -6.26 -31.79
N ASP A 772 9.59 -5.03 -32.31
CA ASP A 772 9.11 -3.81 -31.65
C ASP A 772 10.02 -3.23 -30.55
N ASP A 773 11.14 -3.89 -30.20
CA ASP A 773 12.13 -3.30 -29.28
C ASP A 773 12.69 -2.00 -29.84
N VAL A 774 12.96 -1.06 -28.92
CA VAL A 774 13.56 0.23 -29.26
C VAL A 774 15.03 0.20 -28.84
N LEU A 775 15.92 0.36 -29.81
CA LEU A 775 17.36 0.34 -29.62
C LEU A 775 17.92 1.74 -29.84
N HIS A 776 18.81 2.17 -28.95
CA HIS A 776 19.59 3.38 -29.11
C HIS A 776 21.01 3.01 -29.55
N ILE A 777 21.41 3.42 -30.75
CA ILE A 777 22.71 3.08 -31.33
C ILE A 777 23.57 4.33 -31.37
N ILE A 778 24.76 4.25 -30.76
CA ILE A 778 25.74 5.32 -30.69
C ILE A 778 26.96 4.89 -31.49
N VAL A 779 27.35 5.70 -32.48
CA VAL A 779 28.64 5.56 -33.17
C VAL A 779 29.54 6.68 -32.67
N TRP A 780 30.55 6.32 -31.88
CA TRP A 780 31.48 7.30 -31.30
C TRP A 780 32.20 8.06 -32.42
N ASP A 781 32.44 9.35 -32.18
CA ASP A 781 33.02 10.33 -33.12
C ASP A 781 32.17 10.65 -34.37
N ASN A 782 30.95 10.11 -34.49
CA ASN A 782 30.01 10.42 -35.58
C ASN A 782 28.59 10.67 -35.04
N LYS A 783 28.35 11.90 -34.55
CA LYS A 783 27.08 12.30 -33.93
C LYS A 783 25.87 12.23 -34.88
N GLU A 784 26.09 12.32 -36.18
CA GLU A 784 25.04 12.21 -37.21
C GLU A 784 24.49 10.78 -37.37
N LEU A 785 25.23 9.76 -36.88
CA LEU A 785 24.81 8.36 -36.91
C LEU A 785 24.16 7.94 -35.59
N GLU A 786 24.21 8.75 -34.54
CA GLU A 786 23.55 8.46 -33.27
C GLU A 786 22.03 8.58 -33.44
N GLN A 787 21.31 7.46 -33.39
CA GLN A 787 19.86 7.47 -33.54
C GLN A 787 19.19 6.29 -32.82
N THR A 788 17.91 6.50 -32.51
CA THR A 788 17.02 5.48 -31.98
C THR A 788 16.34 4.75 -33.12
N VAL A 789 16.43 3.42 -33.15
CA VAL A 789 15.79 2.57 -34.15
C VAL A 789 14.84 1.57 -33.50
N VAL A 790 13.74 1.28 -34.16
CA VAL A 790 12.78 0.27 -33.74
C VAL A 790 13.03 -1.00 -34.55
N VAL A 791 13.07 -2.15 -33.89
CA VAL A 791 13.11 -3.45 -34.55
C VAL A 791 11.77 -3.69 -35.21
N ARG A 792 11.75 -3.74 -36.54
CA ARG A 792 10.53 -3.91 -37.32
C ARG A 792 9.95 -5.32 -37.12
N PRO A 793 8.67 -5.56 -37.50
CA PRO A 793 8.04 -6.88 -37.40
C PRO A 793 8.72 -8.01 -38.17
N ASP A 794 9.53 -7.69 -39.20
CA ASP A 794 10.36 -8.66 -39.94
C ASP A 794 11.67 -9.00 -39.20
N GLY A 795 11.87 -8.47 -37.98
CA GLY A 795 13.01 -8.72 -37.13
C GLY A 795 14.26 -7.90 -37.48
N LYS A 796 14.13 -6.94 -38.41
CA LYS A 796 15.25 -6.12 -38.88
C LYS A 796 15.22 -4.70 -38.35
N ILE A 797 16.40 -4.09 -38.28
CA ILE A 797 16.56 -2.64 -38.12
C ILE A 797 17.08 -2.04 -39.42
N SER A 798 16.64 -0.83 -39.74
CA SER A 798 17.18 -0.06 -40.86
C SER A 798 18.10 1.03 -40.30
N TYR A 799 19.37 1.00 -40.67
CA TYR A 799 20.39 1.89 -40.11
C TYR A 799 21.24 2.54 -41.22
N PRO A 800 21.45 3.87 -41.20
CA PRO A 800 22.23 4.60 -42.19
C PRO A 800 23.60 3.98 -42.42
N LEU A 801 24.01 3.91 -43.69
CA LEU A 801 25.29 3.34 -44.15
C LEU A 801 25.49 1.82 -43.91
N ALA A 802 24.72 1.21 -43.01
CA ALA A 802 24.75 -0.23 -42.71
C ALA A 802 23.57 -1.03 -43.33
N GLY A 803 22.55 -0.32 -43.83
CA GLY A 803 21.39 -0.89 -44.50
C GLY A 803 20.45 -1.63 -43.55
N GLU A 804 19.78 -2.67 -44.05
CA GLU A 804 18.91 -3.51 -43.22
C GLU A 804 19.67 -4.64 -42.54
N ILE A 805 19.58 -4.70 -41.21
CA ILE A 805 20.34 -5.64 -40.37
C ILE A 805 19.37 -6.48 -39.57
N GLN A 806 19.60 -7.78 -39.52
CA GLN A 806 18.84 -8.67 -38.64
C GLN A 806 19.17 -8.33 -37.18
N ALA A 807 18.18 -7.92 -36.41
CA ALA A 807 18.33 -7.60 -34.99
C ALA A 807 17.65 -8.64 -34.09
N GLN A 808 16.54 -9.22 -34.55
CA GLN A 808 15.78 -10.21 -33.80
C GLN A 808 16.61 -11.47 -33.50
N ASP A 809 16.45 -11.98 -32.28
CA ASP A 809 17.12 -13.13 -31.70
C ASP A 809 18.65 -12.98 -31.49
N LEU A 810 19.24 -11.83 -31.84
CA LEU A 810 20.62 -11.49 -31.48
C LEU A 810 20.72 -10.92 -30.06
N THR A 811 21.86 -11.15 -29.41
CA THR A 811 22.22 -10.41 -28.20
C THR A 811 22.78 -9.04 -28.55
N VAL A 812 22.75 -8.10 -27.60
CA VAL A 812 23.30 -6.75 -27.78
C VAL A 812 24.77 -6.77 -28.26
N PRO A 813 25.66 -7.63 -27.71
CA PRO A 813 27.02 -7.76 -28.24
C PRO A 813 27.08 -8.24 -29.69
N GLN A 814 26.26 -9.22 -30.07
CA GLN A 814 26.23 -9.76 -31.43
C GLN A 814 25.75 -8.74 -32.46
N LEU A 815 24.70 -7.97 -32.12
CA LEU A 815 24.22 -6.89 -32.99
C LEU A 815 25.25 -5.76 -33.11
N THR A 816 25.99 -5.47 -32.02
CA THR A 816 27.07 -4.48 -32.03
C THR A 816 28.19 -4.91 -32.98
N GLU A 817 28.57 -6.18 -32.97
CA GLU A 817 29.60 -6.74 -33.87
C GLU A 817 29.16 -6.66 -35.34
N GLU A 818 27.91 -7.03 -35.64
CA GLU A 818 27.36 -6.99 -37.00
C GLU A 818 27.26 -5.53 -37.53
N LEU A 819 26.81 -4.59 -36.69
CA LEU A 819 26.80 -3.17 -37.02
C LEU A 819 28.21 -2.61 -37.26
N THR A 820 29.16 -2.96 -36.41
CA THR A 820 30.57 -2.54 -36.54
C THR A 820 31.16 -3.04 -37.85
N LYS A 821 30.90 -4.31 -38.19
CA LYS A 821 31.36 -4.92 -39.43
C LYS A 821 30.77 -4.22 -40.66
N ARG A 822 29.46 -3.96 -40.69
CA ARG A 822 28.81 -3.29 -41.83
C ARG A 822 29.17 -1.81 -41.95
N LEU A 823 29.35 -1.11 -40.84
CA LEU A 823 29.76 0.30 -40.86
C LEU A 823 31.22 0.46 -41.29
N SER A 824 32.07 -0.56 -41.11
CA SER A 824 33.49 -0.49 -41.48
C SER A 824 33.76 -0.25 -42.97
N THR A 825 32.78 -0.53 -43.84
CA THR A 825 32.89 -0.25 -45.29
C THR A 825 32.70 1.24 -45.64
N ALA A 826 32.03 2.00 -44.78
CA ALA A 826 31.69 3.41 -45.02
C ALA A 826 32.30 4.37 -43.97
N VAL A 827 32.63 3.87 -42.77
CA VAL A 827 33.19 4.62 -41.64
C VAL A 827 34.51 3.97 -41.22
N LYS A 828 35.58 4.75 -41.08
CA LYS A 828 36.90 4.25 -40.68
C LYS A 828 36.94 4.01 -39.18
N ASN A 829 37.20 2.76 -38.75
CA ASN A 829 37.25 2.33 -37.34
C ASN A 829 36.00 2.70 -36.52
N PRO A 830 34.78 2.26 -36.91
CA PRO A 830 33.57 2.62 -36.21
C PRO A 830 33.55 1.96 -34.83
N ASN A 831 33.47 2.76 -33.77
CA ASN A 831 33.22 2.26 -32.41
C ASN A 831 31.72 2.40 -32.14
N VAL A 832 31.01 1.27 -32.13
CA VAL A 832 29.56 1.21 -32.03
C VAL A 832 29.17 0.72 -30.64
N SER A 833 28.17 1.38 -30.04
CA SER A 833 27.53 0.94 -28.80
C SER A 833 26.03 0.84 -29.02
N VAL A 834 25.46 -0.34 -28.78
CA VAL A 834 24.02 -0.58 -28.87
C VAL A 834 23.45 -0.67 -27.46
N MET A 835 22.37 0.06 -27.18
CA MET A 835 21.65 0.03 -25.91
C MET A 835 20.17 -0.28 -26.17
N VAL A 836 19.57 -1.15 -25.37
CA VAL A 836 18.12 -1.36 -25.43
C VAL A 836 17.45 -0.25 -24.62
N GLN A 837 16.75 0.66 -25.31
CA GLN A 837 16.08 1.79 -24.69
C GLN A 837 14.71 1.39 -24.14
N GLU A 838 13.93 0.61 -24.88
CA GLU A 838 12.64 0.05 -24.44
C GLU A 838 12.51 -1.41 -24.87
N ILE A 839 12.17 -2.28 -23.92
CA ILE A 839 11.84 -3.69 -24.15
C ILE A 839 10.35 -3.77 -24.42
N LYS A 840 9.95 -3.88 -25.69
CA LYS A 840 8.55 -3.99 -26.11
C LYS A 840 8.20 -5.38 -26.64
N SER A 841 9.21 -6.14 -27.04
CA SER A 841 9.06 -7.51 -27.52
C SER A 841 8.60 -8.50 -26.46
N TYR A 842 8.88 -8.23 -25.19
CA TYR A 842 8.60 -9.14 -24.10
C TYR A 842 7.32 -8.74 -23.38
N ARG A 843 6.20 -9.29 -23.84
CA ARG A 843 4.85 -8.99 -23.34
C ARG A 843 4.12 -10.26 -22.92
N VAL A 844 3.16 -10.11 -22.01
CA VAL A 844 2.24 -11.17 -21.59
C VAL A 844 0.82 -10.66 -21.62
N HIS A 845 -0.12 -11.58 -21.80
CA HIS A 845 -1.54 -11.27 -21.95
C HIS A 845 -2.28 -11.74 -20.70
N PHE A 846 -3.01 -10.84 -20.04
CA PHE A 846 -3.95 -11.22 -18.99
C PHE A 846 -5.37 -11.24 -19.54
N VAL A 847 -6.02 -12.40 -19.45
CA VAL A 847 -7.36 -12.66 -19.97
C VAL A 847 -8.25 -13.19 -18.84
N GLY A 848 -9.48 -12.72 -18.75
CA GLY A 848 -10.45 -13.15 -17.73
C GLY A 848 -10.52 -12.23 -16.51
N LYS A 849 -10.81 -12.79 -15.32
CA LYS A 849 -11.14 -12.05 -14.08
C LYS A 849 -9.92 -11.56 -13.31
N VAL A 850 -9.16 -10.68 -13.96
CA VAL A 850 -8.17 -9.83 -13.31
C VAL A 850 -8.68 -8.39 -13.25
N VAL A 851 -8.15 -7.58 -12.34
CA VAL A 851 -8.62 -6.19 -12.13
C VAL A 851 -8.45 -5.34 -13.40
N LYS A 852 -7.36 -5.54 -14.15
CA LYS A 852 -7.13 -4.92 -15.46
C LYS A 852 -6.68 -5.98 -16.47
N PRO A 853 -7.60 -6.50 -17.29
CA PRO A 853 -7.24 -7.39 -18.41
C PRO A 853 -6.50 -6.59 -19.48
N GLY A 854 -5.56 -7.22 -20.19
CA GLY A 854 -4.81 -6.56 -21.25
C GLY A 854 -3.41 -7.11 -21.44
N VAL A 855 -2.65 -6.43 -22.31
CA VAL A 855 -1.27 -6.80 -22.66
C VAL A 855 -0.30 -5.97 -21.83
N TYR A 856 0.66 -6.65 -21.20
CA TYR A 856 1.61 -6.03 -20.28
C TYR A 856 3.05 -6.32 -20.72
N PRO A 857 3.89 -5.29 -20.89
CA PRO A 857 5.33 -5.50 -21.08
C PRO A 857 5.96 -5.96 -19.77
N ILE A 858 6.79 -6.99 -19.82
CA ILE A 858 7.51 -7.55 -18.67
C ILE A 858 8.98 -7.79 -19.02
N LYS A 859 9.83 -8.02 -18.02
CA LYS A 859 11.22 -8.45 -18.27
C LYS A 859 11.26 -9.97 -18.47
N ALA A 860 12.26 -10.46 -19.22
CA ALA A 860 12.49 -11.90 -19.36
C ALA A 860 12.60 -12.59 -17.99
N GLY A 861 11.85 -13.67 -17.80
CA GLY A 861 11.84 -14.44 -16.56
C GLY A 861 11.13 -13.78 -15.37
N THR A 862 10.28 -12.77 -15.60
CA THR A 862 9.43 -12.16 -14.55
C THR A 862 8.49 -13.23 -13.96
N PRO A 863 8.41 -13.37 -12.62
CA PRO A 863 7.52 -14.34 -11.98
C PRO A 863 6.04 -13.95 -12.12
N LEU A 864 5.16 -14.95 -12.23
CA LEU A 864 3.72 -14.78 -12.41
C LEU A 864 3.10 -13.85 -11.37
N LEU A 865 3.47 -14.00 -10.09
CA LEU A 865 2.95 -13.16 -9.03
C LEU A 865 3.26 -11.67 -9.26
N GLN A 866 4.47 -11.36 -9.74
CA GLN A 866 4.85 -9.98 -10.05
C GLN A 866 4.08 -9.44 -11.26
N ALA A 867 3.91 -10.25 -12.31
CA ALA A 867 3.10 -9.84 -13.47
C ALA A 867 1.62 -9.62 -13.09
N LEU A 868 1.07 -10.45 -12.19
CA LEU A 868 -0.30 -10.31 -11.68
C LEU A 868 -0.50 -8.98 -10.92
N THR A 869 0.54 -8.46 -10.26
CA THR A 869 0.46 -7.12 -9.64
C THR A 869 0.36 -5.99 -10.67
N LEU A 870 0.97 -6.13 -11.86
CA LEU A 870 0.85 -5.15 -12.95
C LEU A 870 -0.58 -5.11 -13.51
N ALA A 871 -1.26 -6.25 -13.51
CA ALA A 871 -2.69 -6.37 -13.83
C ALA A 871 -3.63 -5.92 -12.69
N GLY A 872 -3.09 -5.44 -11.56
CA GLY A 872 -3.87 -4.98 -10.41
C GLY A 872 -4.42 -6.09 -9.51
N GLY A 873 -3.96 -7.33 -9.67
CA GLY A 873 -4.45 -8.50 -8.94
C GLY A 873 -5.63 -9.22 -9.61
N THR A 874 -6.20 -10.20 -8.92
CA THR A 874 -7.40 -10.93 -9.36
C THR A 874 -8.67 -10.23 -8.89
N SER A 875 -9.76 -10.35 -9.66
CA SER A 875 -11.09 -9.86 -9.26
C SER A 875 -11.75 -10.79 -8.23
N GLU A 876 -12.81 -10.34 -7.55
CA GLU A 876 -13.50 -11.11 -6.49
C GLU A 876 -14.14 -12.43 -6.98
N ASN A 877 -14.57 -12.49 -8.24
CA ASN A 877 -15.21 -13.67 -8.84
C ASN A 877 -14.25 -14.53 -9.68
N ALA A 878 -12.95 -14.39 -9.46
CA ALA A 878 -11.92 -15.16 -10.16
C ALA A 878 -11.82 -16.58 -9.61
N ASP A 879 -11.83 -17.58 -10.49
CA ASP A 879 -11.48 -18.94 -10.10
C ASP A 879 -9.95 -19.05 -10.00
N LEU A 880 -9.45 -18.85 -8.79
CA LEU A 880 -8.01 -18.88 -8.49
C LEU A 880 -7.40 -20.28 -8.65
N THR A 881 -8.20 -21.34 -8.59
CA THR A 881 -7.73 -22.72 -8.71
C THR A 881 -7.71 -23.22 -10.15
N ALA A 882 -8.59 -22.69 -10.99
CA ALA A 882 -8.69 -23.04 -12.41
C ALA A 882 -7.87 -22.14 -13.34
N ALA A 883 -7.07 -21.22 -12.81
CA ALA A 883 -6.21 -20.38 -13.63
C ALA A 883 -5.14 -21.20 -14.37
N TYR A 884 -4.78 -20.78 -15.58
CA TYR A 884 -3.76 -21.44 -16.40
C TYR A 884 -3.02 -20.44 -17.29
N ILE A 885 -1.82 -20.84 -17.72
CA ILE A 885 -0.99 -20.09 -18.66
C ILE A 885 -0.97 -20.84 -19.98
N ILE A 886 -1.33 -20.17 -21.07
CA ILE A 886 -1.12 -20.66 -22.43
C ILE A 886 0.26 -20.20 -22.88
N ARG A 887 1.15 -21.15 -23.15
CA ARG A 887 2.52 -20.94 -23.63
C ARG A 887 2.70 -21.67 -24.95
N GLY A 888 2.66 -20.93 -26.05
CA GLY A 888 2.60 -21.51 -27.40
C GLY A 888 1.39 -22.47 -27.51
N ASN A 889 1.64 -23.75 -27.80
CA ASN A 889 0.60 -24.78 -27.89
C ASN A 889 0.38 -25.57 -26.59
N LYS A 890 0.95 -25.14 -25.46
CA LYS A 890 0.83 -25.84 -24.17
C LYS A 890 0.02 -25.01 -23.17
N THR A 891 -0.86 -25.68 -22.42
CA THR A 891 -1.58 -25.09 -21.28
C THR A 891 -0.98 -25.58 -19.97
N LEU A 892 -0.47 -24.66 -19.17
CA LEU A 892 0.15 -24.91 -17.87
C LEU A 892 -0.85 -24.52 -16.76
N PRO A 893 -1.38 -25.46 -15.97
CA PRO A 893 -2.28 -25.13 -14.87
C PRO A 893 -1.52 -24.39 -13.76
N VAL A 894 -2.12 -23.33 -13.22
CA VAL A 894 -1.54 -22.55 -12.12
C VAL A 894 -2.56 -22.26 -11.03
N ASP A 895 -2.30 -22.81 -9.84
CA ASP A 895 -3.10 -22.57 -8.65
C ASP A 895 -2.70 -21.21 -8.02
N LEU A 896 -3.40 -20.16 -8.42
CA LEU A 896 -3.23 -18.80 -7.89
C LEU A 896 -3.66 -18.69 -6.43
N ARG A 897 -4.53 -19.59 -5.94
CA ARG A 897 -4.95 -19.60 -4.54
C ARG A 897 -3.76 -19.96 -3.64
N LYS A 898 -3.03 -21.02 -3.99
CA LYS A 898 -1.82 -21.42 -3.26
C LYS A 898 -0.74 -20.33 -3.35
N LEU A 899 -0.59 -19.72 -4.51
CA LEU A 899 0.41 -18.69 -4.75
C LEU A 899 0.13 -17.38 -3.97
N VAL A 900 -1.11 -16.88 -4.00
CA VAL A 900 -1.48 -15.56 -3.45
C VAL A 900 -1.96 -15.65 -2.00
N GLN A 901 -2.76 -16.65 -1.64
CA GLN A 901 -3.35 -16.76 -0.29
C GLN A 901 -2.50 -17.59 0.67
N GLN A 902 -1.84 -18.64 0.19
CA GLN A 902 -1.03 -19.55 1.03
C GLN A 902 0.48 -19.28 0.91
N ALA A 903 0.88 -18.29 0.10
CA ALA A 903 2.27 -17.90 -0.14
C ALA A 903 3.19 -19.06 -0.60
N ASP A 904 2.64 -20.04 -1.31
CA ASP A 904 3.41 -21.15 -1.89
C ASP A 904 4.16 -20.67 -3.15
N LEU A 905 5.38 -20.19 -2.96
CA LEU A 905 6.24 -19.72 -4.04
C LEU A 905 6.65 -20.82 -5.03
N SER A 906 6.44 -22.10 -4.71
CA SER A 906 6.68 -23.19 -5.67
C SER A 906 5.74 -23.13 -6.87
N LYS A 907 4.59 -22.45 -6.74
CA LYS A 907 3.62 -22.19 -7.81
C LYS A 907 3.90 -20.92 -8.61
N ASN A 908 4.97 -20.20 -8.29
CA ASN A 908 5.31 -18.93 -8.93
C ASN A 908 6.09 -19.15 -10.24
N VAL A 909 5.36 -19.53 -11.30
CA VAL A 909 5.92 -19.83 -12.62
C VAL A 909 6.62 -18.59 -13.20
N ARG A 910 7.80 -18.77 -13.80
CA ARG A 910 8.47 -17.71 -14.58
C ARG A 910 7.81 -17.59 -15.94
N LEU A 911 7.40 -16.38 -16.30
CA LEU A 911 6.71 -16.09 -17.55
C LEU A 911 7.68 -15.96 -18.71
N GLU A 912 7.24 -16.44 -19.87
CA GLU A 912 7.91 -16.34 -21.16
C GLU A 912 7.19 -15.32 -22.06
N ARG A 913 7.82 -14.97 -23.19
CA ARG A 913 7.24 -14.05 -24.17
C ARG A 913 5.92 -14.60 -24.72
N ASP A 914 4.92 -13.72 -24.84
CA ASP A 914 3.57 -14.00 -25.31
C ASP A 914 2.77 -15.02 -24.49
N ASP A 915 3.21 -15.36 -23.27
CA ASP A 915 2.38 -16.13 -22.33
C ASP A 915 1.02 -15.45 -22.15
N THR A 916 -0.05 -16.24 -22.26
CA THR A 916 -1.41 -15.77 -21.99
C THR A 916 -1.90 -16.37 -20.69
N ILE A 917 -2.00 -15.54 -19.66
CA ILE A 917 -2.53 -15.91 -18.35
C ILE A 917 -4.04 -15.76 -18.40
N VAL A 918 -4.73 -16.90 -18.31
CA VAL A 918 -6.19 -16.95 -18.25
C VAL A 918 -6.61 -17.18 -16.80
N VAL A 919 -7.39 -16.24 -16.27
CA VAL A 919 -8.04 -16.35 -14.96
C VAL A 919 -9.54 -16.49 -15.19
N PRO A 920 -10.09 -17.71 -15.15
CA PRO A 920 -11.51 -17.92 -15.43
C PRO A 920 -12.39 -17.17 -14.43
N GLU A 921 -13.58 -16.79 -14.88
CA GLU A 921 -14.67 -16.55 -13.94
C GLU A 921 -15.06 -17.88 -13.31
N ILE A 922 -15.46 -17.87 -12.04
CA ILE A 922 -16.09 -19.02 -11.40
C ILE A 922 -17.33 -19.38 -12.24
N ALA A 923 -17.16 -20.34 -13.14
CA ALA A 923 -18.23 -20.89 -13.92
C ALA A 923 -19.01 -21.79 -12.96
N LEU A 924 -20.20 -21.34 -12.55
CA LEU A 924 -21.14 -22.22 -11.88
C LEU A 924 -21.38 -23.46 -12.76
N GLY A 925 -20.81 -24.60 -12.37
CA GLY A 925 -21.25 -25.92 -12.84
C GLY A 925 -20.34 -26.77 -13.75
N SER A 926 -19.01 -26.66 -13.73
CA SER A 926 -18.15 -27.60 -14.49
C SER A 926 -16.83 -27.95 -13.79
N SER A 927 -16.86 -28.50 -12.57
CA SER A 927 -16.83 -29.96 -12.32
C SER A 927 -15.42 -30.48 -12.02
N LEU A 928 -15.18 -31.50 -11.20
CA LEU A 928 -15.95 -32.26 -10.20
C LEU A 928 -14.92 -33.30 -9.73
N GLN A 929 -14.13 -32.96 -8.73
CA GLN A 929 -13.49 -33.95 -7.89
C GLN A 929 -13.21 -33.23 -6.58
N GLU A 930 -14.12 -33.44 -5.62
CA GLU A 930 -13.89 -33.23 -4.18
C GLU A 930 -14.27 -31.91 -3.49
N MET A 931 -15.05 -31.01 -4.10
CA MET A 931 -15.80 -30.00 -3.29
C MET A 931 -17.30 -30.23 -3.46
N GLN A 932 -17.77 -31.22 -2.70
CA GLN A 932 -19.13 -31.75 -2.62
C GLN A 932 -20.11 -30.70 -2.07
N ASP A 933 -20.61 -29.81 -2.93
CA ASP A 933 -21.87 -29.12 -2.65
C ASP A 933 -23.03 -30.11 -2.91
N ARG A 934 -23.66 -30.60 -1.84
CA ARG A 934 -24.78 -31.52 -1.91
C ARG A 934 -26.02 -30.75 -2.35
N ARG A 935 -26.31 -30.80 -3.64
CA ARG A 935 -27.50 -30.17 -4.23
C ARG A 935 -28.76 -30.91 -3.83
N ILE A 936 -29.78 -30.20 -3.40
CA ILE A 936 -31.14 -30.68 -3.11
C ILE A 936 -32.15 -29.84 -3.89
N TYR A 937 -33.32 -30.38 -4.13
CA TYR A 937 -34.39 -29.71 -4.85
C TYR A 937 -35.55 -29.47 -3.90
N VAL A 938 -36.00 -28.22 -3.72
CA VAL A 938 -37.17 -27.90 -2.91
C VAL A 938 -38.25 -27.34 -3.81
N LEU A 939 -39.35 -28.08 -3.95
CA LEU A 939 -40.40 -27.84 -4.92
C LEU A 939 -41.77 -27.76 -4.24
N GLY A 940 -42.73 -27.12 -4.92
CA GLY A 940 -44.11 -26.98 -4.45
C GLY A 940 -44.37 -25.68 -3.69
N LYS A 941 -45.29 -25.70 -2.70
CA LYS A 941 -45.75 -24.52 -1.94
C LYS A 941 -44.74 -24.10 -0.87
N VAL A 942 -43.56 -23.68 -1.29
CA VAL A 942 -42.54 -23.03 -0.45
C VAL A 942 -42.30 -21.61 -0.93
N THR A 943 -41.83 -20.72 -0.06
CA THR A 943 -41.65 -19.29 -0.36
C THR A 943 -40.69 -19.06 -1.53
N LYS A 944 -39.64 -19.87 -1.62
CA LYS A 944 -38.66 -19.86 -2.72
C LYS A 944 -38.42 -21.29 -3.21
N PRO A 945 -39.21 -21.80 -4.18
CA PRO A 945 -38.92 -23.09 -4.78
C PRO A 945 -37.64 -22.99 -5.63
N GLY A 946 -36.79 -24.01 -5.58
CA GLY A 946 -35.51 -23.97 -6.29
C GLY A 946 -34.53 -25.04 -5.86
N VAL A 947 -33.35 -24.98 -6.46
CA VAL A 947 -32.21 -25.86 -6.15
C VAL A 947 -31.37 -25.19 -5.06
N TYR A 948 -31.02 -25.95 -4.03
CA TYR A 948 -30.21 -25.48 -2.91
C TYR A 948 -28.95 -26.32 -2.78
N ASN A 949 -27.81 -25.67 -2.56
CA ASN A 949 -26.55 -26.34 -2.31
C ASN A 949 -26.29 -26.38 -0.81
N LEU A 950 -26.18 -27.58 -0.26
CA LEU A 950 -25.88 -27.80 1.16
C LEU A 950 -24.41 -28.23 1.32
N LYS A 951 -23.79 -27.75 2.41
CA LYS A 951 -22.43 -28.12 2.79
C LYS A 951 -22.35 -29.48 3.49
N GLU A 952 -23.44 -29.91 4.12
CA GLU A 952 -23.58 -31.19 4.84
C GLU A 952 -25.03 -31.70 4.77
N ASP A 953 -25.29 -32.92 5.24
CA ASP A 953 -26.67 -33.44 5.33
C ASP A 953 -27.39 -32.72 6.48
N VAL A 954 -28.48 -32.03 6.15
CA VAL A 954 -29.25 -31.23 7.13
C VAL A 954 -30.66 -31.79 7.30
N PRO A 955 -31.33 -31.55 8.44
CA PRO A 955 -32.71 -31.94 8.63
C PRO A 955 -33.65 -31.22 7.65
N ILE A 956 -34.76 -31.86 7.25
CA ILE A 956 -35.75 -31.30 6.32
C ILE A 956 -36.25 -29.91 6.74
N LEU A 957 -36.38 -29.66 8.04
CA LEU A 957 -36.80 -28.35 8.54
C LEU A 957 -35.78 -27.23 8.22
N HIS A 958 -34.49 -27.54 8.29
CA HIS A 958 -33.42 -26.59 7.93
C HIS A 958 -33.44 -26.30 6.42
N ALA A 959 -33.66 -27.32 5.60
CA ALA A 959 -33.80 -27.14 4.15
C ALA A 959 -35.01 -26.27 3.78
N LEU A 960 -36.16 -26.45 4.46
CA LEU A 960 -37.35 -25.62 4.27
C LEU A 960 -37.14 -24.19 4.76
N PHE A 961 -36.38 -23.98 5.84
CA PHE A 961 -36.00 -22.65 6.30
C PHE A 961 -35.17 -21.89 5.26
N LEU A 962 -34.19 -22.56 4.63
CA LEU A 962 -33.41 -21.98 3.53
C LEU A 962 -34.29 -21.61 2.34
N ALA A 963 -35.36 -22.38 2.09
CA ALA A 963 -36.38 -22.07 1.10
C ALA A 963 -37.38 -20.97 1.51
N GLY A 964 -37.16 -20.31 2.66
CA GLY A 964 -38.01 -19.25 3.18
C GLY A 964 -39.30 -19.73 3.83
N GLY A 965 -39.39 -21.00 4.21
CA GLY A 965 -40.57 -21.62 4.82
C GLY A 965 -41.62 -22.10 3.81
N VAL A 966 -42.69 -22.69 4.33
CA VAL A 966 -43.86 -23.14 3.55
C VAL A 966 -44.83 -21.96 3.40
N VAL A 967 -45.31 -21.69 2.18
CA VAL A 967 -46.30 -20.63 1.92
C VAL A 967 -47.71 -21.09 2.33
N GLU A 968 -48.58 -20.11 2.59
CA GLU A 968 -49.99 -20.33 2.90
C GLU A 968 -50.66 -21.18 1.79
N GLY A 969 -51.37 -22.24 2.20
CA GLY A 969 -51.96 -23.23 1.30
C GLY A 969 -51.05 -24.41 0.90
N GLY A 970 -49.89 -24.61 1.53
CA GLY A 970 -49.08 -25.84 1.40
C GLY A 970 -49.56 -26.98 2.30
N ASP A 971 -49.64 -28.21 1.78
CA ASP A 971 -49.99 -29.39 2.58
C ASP A 971 -48.80 -29.87 3.40
N LEU A 972 -48.81 -29.56 4.70
CA LEU A 972 -47.76 -29.97 5.63
C LEU A 972 -47.85 -31.46 6.01
N ALA A 973 -49.02 -32.10 5.91
CA ALA A 973 -49.18 -33.50 6.29
C ALA A 973 -48.78 -34.46 5.17
N SER A 974 -48.94 -34.02 3.91
CA SER A 974 -48.63 -34.81 2.71
C SER A 974 -47.27 -34.50 2.08
N ALA A 975 -46.38 -33.82 2.80
CA ALA A 975 -45.03 -33.56 2.31
C ALA A 975 -44.24 -34.86 2.14
N PHE A 976 -43.29 -34.88 1.19
CA PHE A 976 -42.47 -36.05 0.97
C PHE A 976 -41.11 -35.69 0.37
N ILE A 977 -40.15 -36.58 0.58
CA ILE A 977 -38.84 -36.54 -0.07
C ILE A 977 -38.81 -37.63 -1.14
N ILE A 978 -38.43 -37.28 -2.35
CA ILE A 978 -38.04 -38.25 -3.38
C ILE A 978 -36.53 -38.45 -3.26
N ARG A 979 -36.12 -39.66 -2.93
CA ARG A 979 -34.71 -40.08 -2.86
C ARG A 979 -34.49 -41.20 -3.86
N GLY A 980 -33.85 -40.89 -4.98
CA GLY A 980 -33.72 -41.82 -6.11
C GLY A 980 -35.09 -42.20 -6.69
N LYS A 981 -35.54 -43.44 -6.46
CA LYS A 981 -36.86 -43.95 -6.89
C LYS A 981 -37.86 -44.12 -5.74
N GLU A 982 -37.45 -43.82 -4.52
CA GLU A 982 -38.25 -44.03 -3.32
C GLU A 982 -38.93 -42.73 -2.88
N LYS A 983 -40.21 -42.82 -2.53
CA LYS A 983 -41.00 -41.70 -2.01
C LYS A 983 -41.12 -41.86 -0.50
N ILE A 984 -40.39 -41.04 0.24
CA ILE A 984 -40.35 -41.05 1.70
C ILE A 984 -41.39 -40.02 2.22
N PRO A 985 -42.52 -40.45 2.79
CA PRO A 985 -43.50 -39.53 3.34
C PRO A 985 -42.96 -38.84 4.59
N VAL A 986 -43.23 -37.54 4.73
CA VAL A 986 -42.80 -36.72 5.87
C VAL A 986 -43.96 -35.84 6.32
N ASP A 987 -44.47 -36.08 7.54
CA ASP A 987 -45.57 -35.32 8.12
C ASP A 987 -45.01 -34.11 8.89
N LEU A 988 -44.85 -32.98 8.20
CA LEU A 988 -44.33 -31.75 8.78
C LEU A 988 -45.31 -31.12 9.78
N TRP A 989 -46.60 -31.44 9.69
CA TRP A 989 -47.58 -30.99 10.68
C TRP A 989 -47.31 -31.65 12.03
N LYS A 990 -47.10 -32.97 12.08
CA LYS A 990 -46.70 -33.66 13.32
C LYS A 990 -45.35 -33.18 13.84
N LEU A 991 -44.40 -32.88 12.95
CA LEU A 991 -43.10 -32.35 13.34
C LEU A 991 -43.24 -31.00 14.08
N ILE A 992 -43.99 -30.06 13.51
CA ILE A 992 -44.06 -28.68 14.00
C ILE A 992 -45.05 -28.54 15.16
N GLN A 993 -46.23 -29.17 15.08
CA GLN A 993 -47.31 -28.99 16.06
C GLN A 993 -47.26 -30.01 17.20
N LYS A 994 -46.83 -31.24 16.94
CA LYS A 994 -46.75 -32.30 17.95
C LYS A 994 -45.33 -32.57 18.44
N GLY A 995 -44.33 -31.90 17.86
CA GLY A 995 -42.92 -32.04 18.25
C GLY A 995 -42.33 -33.42 17.92
N ASP A 996 -42.93 -34.17 17.00
CA ASP A 996 -42.47 -35.51 16.63
C ASP A 996 -41.21 -35.42 15.76
N VAL A 997 -40.04 -35.42 16.43
CA VAL A 997 -38.73 -35.31 15.79
C VAL A 997 -38.41 -36.45 14.83
N SER A 998 -39.13 -37.59 14.90
CA SER A 998 -38.95 -38.70 13.96
C SER A 998 -39.27 -38.29 12.51
N GLN A 999 -40.08 -37.25 12.34
CA GLN A 999 -40.45 -36.69 11.04
C GLN A 999 -39.39 -35.70 10.48
N ASN A 1000 -38.35 -35.34 11.24
CA ASN A 1000 -37.30 -34.41 10.77
C ASN A 1000 -36.20 -35.13 9.98
N VAL A 1001 -36.57 -35.78 8.89
CA VAL A 1001 -35.68 -36.64 8.09
C VAL A 1001 -34.46 -35.85 7.56
N MET A 1002 -33.27 -36.44 7.66
CA MET A 1002 -32.04 -35.85 7.12
C MET A 1002 -32.06 -35.89 5.59
N VAL A 1003 -31.92 -34.72 4.97
CA VAL A 1003 -31.91 -34.51 3.53
C VAL A 1003 -30.49 -34.71 3.00
N LYS A 1004 -30.37 -35.53 1.96
CA LYS A 1004 -29.12 -35.96 1.33
C LYS A 1004 -28.98 -35.38 -0.06
N HIS A 1005 -27.78 -35.51 -0.63
CA HIS A 1005 -27.52 -35.11 -2.01
C HIS A 1005 -28.53 -35.73 -2.99
N GLU A 1006 -29.06 -34.88 -3.88
CA GLU A 1006 -30.07 -35.15 -4.91
C GLU A 1006 -31.48 -35.45 -4.41
N ASP A 1007 -31.75 -35.31 -3.10
CA ASP A 1007 -33.10 -35.38 -2.59
C ASP A 1007 -33.98 -34.27 -3.17
N THR A 1008 -35.21 -34.63 -3.53
CA THR A 1008 -36.25 -33.67 -3.92
C THR A 1008 -37.32 -33.61 -2.84
N ILE A 1009 -37.36 -32.50 -2.10
CA ILE A 1009 -38.39 -32.18 -1.13
C ILE A 1009 -39.56 -31.56 -1.88
N VAL A 1010 -40.74 -32.16 -1.77
CA VAL A 1010 -41.95 -31.64 -2.39
C VAL A 1010 -42.96 -31.31 -1.30
N ILE A 1011 -43.40 -30.05 -1.28
CA ILE A 1011 -44.54 -29.61 -0.48
C ILE A 1011 -45.72 -29.43 -1.43
N PRO A 1012 -46.65 -30.39 -1.51
CA PRO A 1012 -47.80 -30.26 -2.39
C PRO A 1012 -48.58 -28.98 -2.08
N ALA A 1013 -49.20 -28.40 -3.11
CA ALA A 1013 -50.30 -27.51 -2.83
C ALA A 1013 -51.35 -28.29 -2.03
N GLY A 1014 -51.76 -27.73 -0.89
CA GLY A 1014 -52.93 -28.16 -0.13
C GLY A 1014 -53.97 -28.66 -1.10
N GLY A 1015 -54.35 -29.93 -0.97
CA GLY A 1015 -55.29 -30.60 -1.85
C GLY A 1015 -56.67 -29.94 -1.80
N GLU A 1016 -56.81 -28.77 -2.43
CA GLU A 1016 -58.09 -28.11 -2.66
C GLU A 1016 -58.88 -28.82 -3.77
N LEU A 1017 -58.37 -29.90 -4.36
CA LEU A 1017 -59.08 -30.63 -5.42
C LEU A 1017 -59.27 -32.13 -5.15
N GLN A 1018 -58.48 -32.75 -4.27
CA GLN A 1018 -58.61 -34.19 -3.99
C GLN A 1018 -59.65 -34.53 -2.92
N ASN A 1019 -59.99 -33.57 -2.04
CA ASN A 1019 -61.05 -33.69 -1.03
C ASN A 1019 -62.16 -32.64 -1.20
N ALA A 1020 -62.21 -31.98 -2.37
CA ALA A 1020 -63.15 -30.90 -2.59
C ALA A 1020 -64.51 -31.38 -3.07
N VAL A 1021 -65.53 -30.69 -2.58
CA VAL A 1021 -66.92 -30.80 -3.00
C VAL A 1021 -67.36 -29.47 -3.61
N TYR A 1022 -68.16 -29.54 -4.65
CA TYR A 1022 -68.58 -28.36 -5.41
C TYR A 1022 -70.03 -28.07 -5.10
N ILE A 1023 -70.37 -26.79 -4.90
CA ILE A 1023 -71.76 -26.35 -4.82
C ILE A 1023 -71.99 -25.22 -5.82
N MET A 1024 -73.01 -25.37 -6.65
CA MET A 1024 -73.32 -24.43 -7.74
C MET A 1024 -74.83 -24.21 -7.87
N GLY A 1025 -75.23 -23.04 -8.40
CA GLY A 1025 -76.63 -22.62 -8.51
C GLY A 1025 -77.03 -21.59 -7.47
N GLU A 1026 -78.30 -21.59 -7.05
CA GLU A 1026 -78.92 -20.55 -6.20
C GLU A 1026 -78.54 -20.66 -4.71
N VAL A 1027 -77.27 -20.47 -4.44
CA VAL A 1027 -76.68 -20.32 -3.09
C VAL A 1027 -75.88 -19.03 -3.02
N LEU A 1028 -75.69 -18.47 -1.82
CA LEU A 1028 -75.11 -17.12 -1.67
C LEU A 1028 -73.64 -17.04 -2.11
N LYS A 1029 -72.89 -18.12 -1.92
CA LYS A 1029 -71.50 -18.24 -2.36
C LYS A 1029 -71.32 -19.58 -3.10
N PRO A 1030 -71.62 -19.67 -4.40
CA PRO A 1030 -71.31 -20.87 -5.17
C PRO A 1030 -69.79 -20.98 -5.34
N GLY A 1031 -69.27 -22.20 -5.24
CA GLY A 1031 -67.82 -22.39 -5.26
C GLY A 1031 -67.36 -23.78 -4.83
N VAL A 1032 -66.05 -23.91 -4.69
CA VAL A 1032 -65.36 -25.14 -4.30
C VAL A 1032 -65.06 -25.09 -2.81
N TYR A 1033 -65.37 -26.17 -2.09
CA TYR A 1033 -65.18 -26.27 -0.65
C TYR A 1033 -64.36 -27.51 -0.34
N SER A 1034 -63.23 -27.33 0.34
CA SER A 1034 -62.35 -28.41 0.80
C SER A 1034 -62.23 -28.32 2.32
N GLN A 1035 -62.73 -29.32 3.06
CA GLN A 1035 -62.44 -29.49 4.48
C GLN A 1035 -62.00 -30.93 4.77
N PRO A 1036 -61.12 -31.14 5.76
CA PRO A 1036 -60.61 -32.46 6.13
C PRO A 1036 -61.61 -33.33 6.92
N GLU A 1037 -62.73 -32.78 7.41
CA GLU A 1037 -63.80 -33.54 8.09
C GLU A 1037 -64.92 -33.94 7.12
N ALA A 1038 -65.68 -34.99 7.44
CA ALA A 1038 -66.77 -35.48 6.60
C ALA A 1038 -67.91 -34.43 6.46
N LEU A 1039 -67.95 -33.75 5.31
CA LEU A 1039 -68.97 -32.75 4.97
C LEU A 1039 -70.32 -33.41 4.65
N SER A 1040 -71.41 -32.90 5.23
CA SER A 1040 -72.78 -33.25 4.84
C SER A 1040 -73.41 -32.18 3.93
N LEU A 1041 -74.52 -32.50 3.28
CA LEU A 1041 -75.21 -31.59 2.36
C LEU A 1041 -75.63 -30.28 3.05
N LEU A 1042 -76.22 -30.36 4.24
CA LEU A 1042 -76.62 -29.17 4.98
C LEU A 1042 -75.44 -28.32 5.43
N LYS A 1043 -74.35 -28.98 5.85
CA LYS A 1043 -73.14 -28.27 6.26
C LYS A 1043 -72.50 -27.53 5.09
N LEU A 1044 -72.48 -28.14 3.90
CA LEU A 1044 -71.97 -27.48 2.69
C LEU A 1044 -72.81 -26.26 2.30
N VAL A 1045 -74.14 -26.35 2.32
CA VAL A 1045 -75.03 -25.20 2.06
C VAL A 1045 -74.81 -24.07 3.08
N SER A 1046 -74.59 -24.42 4.34
CA SER A 1046 -74.30 -23.45 5.40
C SER A 1046 -72.97 -22.72 5.16
N LEU A 1047 -71.91 -23.43 4.76
CA LEU A 1047 -70.62 -22.83 4.39
C LEU A 1047 -70.71 -21.96 3.12
N ALA A 1048 -71.63 -22.30 2.21
CA ALA A 1048 -71.99 -21.48 1.07
C ALA A 1048 -72.82 -20.23 1.43
N GLY A 1049 -73.05 -19.98 2.73
CA GLY A 1049 -73.78 -18.82 3.23
C GLY A 1049 -75.30 -19.00 3.21
N GLY A 1050 -75.82 -20.18 2.86
CA GLY A 1050 -77.26 -20.44 2.72
C GLY A 1050 -77.77 -20.24 1.29
N PHE A 1051 -79.08 -20.41 1.10
CA PHE A 1051 -79.75 -20.25 -0.19
C PHE A 1051 -80.00 -18.78 -0.54
N THR A 1052 -80.02 -18.45 -1.84
CA THR A 1052 -80.57 -17.17 -2.29
C THR A 1052 -82.10 -17.19 -2.21
N LYS A 1053 -82.76 -16.02 -2.35
CA LYS A 1053 -84.23 -15.94 -2.38
C LYS A 1053 -84.89 -16.65 -3.56
N TYR A 1054 -84.12 -17.01 -4.60
CA TYR A 1054 -84.63 -17.66 -5.81
C TYR A 1054 -84.38 -19.18 -5.84
N ALA A 1055 -83.78 -19.74 -4.79
CA ALA A 1055 -83.42 -21.15 -4.73
C ALA A 1055 -84.64 -22.09 -4.64
N ALA A 1056 -84.56 -23.21 -5.33
CA ALA A 1056 -85.48 -24.34 -5.22
C ALA A 1056 -84.84 -25.51 -4.43
N PRO A 1057 -84.73 -25.43 -3.09
CA PRO A 1057 -83.99 -26.42 -2.29
C PRO A 1057 -84.58 -27.85 -2.37
N GLY A 1058 -85.87 -28.00 -2.64
CA GLY A 1058 -86.51 -29.32 -2.81
C GLY A 1058 -86.29 -29.99 -4.17
N ARG A 1059 -85.53 -29.36 -5.08
CA ARG A 1059 -85.17 -29.93 -6.38
C ARG A 1059 -83.67 -30.01 -6.59
N ALA A 1060 -82.89 -29.98 -5.51
CA ALA A 1060 -81.44 -30.06 -5.61
C ALA A 1060 -81.01 -31.42 -6.19
N THR A 1061 -79.90 -31.42 -6.92
CA THR A 1061 -79.34 -32.64 -7.52
C THR A 1061 -77.90 -32.78 -7.11
N LEU A 1062 -77.55 -33.93 -6.52
CA LEU A 1062 -76.19 -34.30 -6.21
C LEU A 1062 -75.65 -35.16 -7.36
N VAL A 1063 -74.57 -34.71 -7.99
CA VAL A 1063 -73.83 -35.46 -8.99
C VAL A 1063 -72.66 -36.14 -8.31
N ARG A 1064 -72.69 -37.48 -8.23
CA ARG A 1064 -71.64 -38.30 -7.62
C ARG A 1064 -71.01 -39.19 -8.68
N ARG A 1065 -69.68 -39.23 -8.72
CA ARG A 1065 -68.94 -40.10 -9.63
C ARG A 1065 -68.62 -41.42 -8.93
N ASP A 1066 -69.08 -42.53 -9.51
CA ASP A 1066 -68.79 -43.88 -9.02
C ASP A 1066 -67.99 -44.61 -10.10
N GLY A 1067 -66.66 -44.64 -9.93
CA GLY A 1067 -65.71 -45.02 -10.98
C GLY A 1067 -65.77 -44.08 -12.20
N ASP A 1068 -66.06 -44.62 -13.38
CA ASP A 1068 -66.20 -43.83 -14.62
C ASP A 1068 -67.64 -43.43 -14.97
N LYS A 1069 -68.63 -43.81 -14.15
CA LYS A 1069 -70.04 -43.45 -14.37
C LYS A 1069 -70.45 -42.31 -13.42
N LYS A 1070 -71.17 -41.32 -13.95
CA LYS A 1070 -71.79 -40.24 -13.15
C LYS A 1070 -73.21 -40.65 -12.76
N VAL A 1071 -73.49 -40.68 -11.46
CA VAL A 1071 -74.81 -40.96 -10.88
C VAL A 1071 -75.43 -39.65 -10.41
N LEU A 1072 -76.68 -39.41 -10.81
CA LEU A 1072 -77.46 -38.22 -10.44
C LEU A 1072 -78.46 -38.60 -9.36
N LEU A 1073 -78.29 -38.08 -8.16
CA LEU A 1073 -79.17 -38.29 -7.02
C LEU A 1073 -80.04 -37.05 -6.83
N LYS A 1074 -81.36 -37.20 -6.90
CA LYS A 1074 -82.29 -36.11 -6.52
C LYS A 1074 -82.35 -36.02 -5.01
N VAL A 1075 -82.20 -34.81 -4.48
CA VAL A 1075 -82.14 -34.55 -3.04
C VAL A 1075 -83.07 -33.40 -2.71
N ASP A 1076 -83.97 -33.61 -1.74
CA ASP A 1076 -84.81 -32.55 -1.20
C ASP A 1076 -84.15 -31.93 0.04
N LEU A 1077 -83.43 -30.83 -0.15
CA LEU A 1077 -82.74 -30.15 0.95
C LEU A 1077 -83.72 -29.44 1.90
N LYS A 1078 -84.96 -29.17 1.45
CA LYS A 1078 -85.98 -28.52 2.28
C LYS A 1078 -86.50 -29.50 3.32
N ASP A 1079 -86.75 -30.75 2.92
CA ASP A 1079 -87.24 -31.78 3.83
C ASP A 1079 -86.16 -32.21 4.85
N ILE A 1080 -84.89 -32.29 4.43
CA ILE A 1080 -83.76 -32.58 5.32
C ILE A 1080 -83.55 -31.46 6.37
N MET A 1081 -83.77 -30.19 6.00
CA MET A 1081 -83.69 -29.07 6.96
C MET A 1081 -84.84 -29.04 7.96
N ASN A 1082 -86.05 -29.46 7.56
CA ASN A 1082 -87.25 -29.36 8.38
C ASN A 1082 -87.41 -30.51 9.37
N ASP A 1083 -87.00 -31.73 9.02
CA ASP A 1083 -87.06 -32.90 9.92
C ASP A 1083 -85.84 -33.83 9.76
N PRO A 1084 -84.68 -33.44 10.33
CA PRO A 1084 -83.41 -34.14 10.14
C PRO A 1084 -83.33 -35.52 10.82
N LYS A 1085 -84.36 -35.94 11.59
CA LYS A 1085 -84.44 -37.30 12.15
C LYS A 1085 -85.13 -38.29 11.21
N LYS A 1086 -85.97 -37.79 10.29
CA LYS A 1086 -86.72 -38.61 9.33
C LYS A 1086 -86.03 -38.71 7.98
N TYR A 1087 -85.32 -37.67 7.56
CA TYR A 1087 -84.59 -37.63 6.29
C TYR A 1087 -83.09 -37.57 6.54
N GLU A 1088 -82.33 -38.50 5.95
CA GLU A 1088 -80.91 -38.65 6.19
C GLU A 1088 -80.09 -37.54 5.50
N ASP A 1089 -79.31 -36.79 6.29
CA ASP A 1089 -78.37 -35.80 5.76
C ASP A 1089 -77.15 -36.52 5.15
N LEU A 1090 -77.15 -36.65 3.82
CA LEU A 1090 -76.18 -37.46 3.11
C LEU A 1090 -74.76 -36.90 3.25
N ALA A 1091 -73.83 -37.77 3.65
CA ALA A 1091 -72.41 -37.44 3.65
C ALA A 1091 -71.88 -37.30 2.21
N LEU A 1092 -71.14 -36.23 1.96
CA LEU A 1092 -70.52 -35.91 0.68
C LEU A 1092 -69.17 -36.61 0.51
N ARG A 1093 -68.89 -37.02 -0.71
CA ARG A 1093 -67.62 -37.66 -1.10
C ARG A 1093 -66.79 -36.67 -1.93
N PRO A 1094 -65.45 -36.79 -1.89
CA PRO A 1094 -64.61 -35.99 -2.76
C PRO A 1094 -65.01 -36.07 -4.23
N GLY A 1095 -65.12 -34.92 -4.89
CA GLY A 1095 -65.55 -34.80 -6.29
C GLY A 1095 -67.06 -34.71 -6.49
N ASP A 1096 -67.88 -34.78 -5.43
CA ASP A 1096 -69.32 -34.55 -5.52
C ASP A 1096 -69.65 -33.10 -5.92
N VAL A 1097 -70.68 -32.94 -6.74
CA VAL A 1097 -71.19 -31.64 -7.18
C VAL A 1097 -72.67 -31.50 -6.79
N LEU A 1098 -72.98 -30.61 -5.87
CA LEU A 1098 -74.35 -30.26 -5.49
C LEU A 1098 -74.84 -29.09 -6.35
N ILE A 1099 -75.92 -29.32 -7.10
CA ILE A 1099 -76.55 -28.32 -7.96
C ILE A 1099 -77.89 -27.91 -7.36
N VAL A 1100 -78.03 -26.63 -7.02
CA VAL A 1100 -79.26 -26.05 -6.47
C VAL A 1100 -79.94 -25.19 -7.55
N PRO A 1101 -81.02 -25.67 -8.18
CA PRO A 1101 -81.64 -24.93 -9.28
C PRO A 1101 -82.44 -23.72 -8.79
N GLU A 1102 -82.66 -22.77 -9.70
CA GLU A 1102 -83.57 -21.64 -9.51
C GLU A 1102 -85.04 -22.09 -9.56
N ARG A 1103 -85.91 -21.42 -8.81
CA ARG A 1103 -87.36 -21.58 -8.93
C ARG A 1103 -87.82 -20.96 -10.25
N LEU A 1104 -88.19 -21.83 -11.20
CA LEU A 1104 -89.00 -21.40 -12.34
C LEU A 1104 -90.41 -21.08 -11.82
N PHE A 1105 -90.75 -19.79 -11.86
CA PHE A 1105 -91.99 -19.10 -11.47
C PHE A 1105 -92.13 -18.71 -9.99
#